data_AF-A0A336MSG1-F1
#
_entry.id   AF-A0A336MSG1-F1
#
_cell.length_a   1.000
_cell.length_b   1.000
_cell.length_c   1.000
_cell.angle_alpha   90.00
_cell.angle_beta   90.00
_cell.angle_gamma   90.00
#
_symmetry.space_group_name_H-M   'P 1'
#
loop_
_entity.id
_entity.type
_entity.pdbx_description
1 polymer ?
#
loop_
_entity_poly.entity_id
_entity_poly.type
_entity_poly.pdbx_seq_one_letter_code
_entity_poly.pdbx_strand_id
1 'polypeptide(L)'
;MFCAVRGFIRKLENFQLEFEVPSGEKFDDIVFFESRREIMAVLFTNVGIDVDENDQLKVERRELWLTEIDSIKLKEIDLDRNYILNNKKKYPESKFYKFTEDENIVKILIKQANELYFNKNNHNDKKLKAETVDKTYFTENDIQEALEHIVYAVSQPNDEGLVKIIKNDIKNRFGYQDVENIYNKFKDSMQNWCERKENPFADPINFDDIEKFFELDLKQITFNVTKPIDSFIGREEKLEEIKNVLLAKSNSIFDYMVVVVGLGGIGKTQLVKKFIDLHQKDLFYGRIVWINAENDSSLNHSFRRLAQKLYLKDFKEKDIKTIIEDTLDFFDDVKVLFVFDNYDGQEHNHQKYVTFCCDHAATKENRPYFVFTSRNQKCLPKIKKIHLTEFTEPEAVKLIKQQLKTINGFIMIEKDIIALGKVLQYYPLTIHQAISFIKNKRNMAGSQTFNVKKYLEIFRNKKNQILQMVALINNVSLSSQKTNYSAVHEYKELFTIIQEKAFQITTLNENNLESLKISDIFMNQLTLAQFFSLVETNSKTIVEKYIDNYFAENDSEHKLNWFFVEFAKRGKLYWVKYMIEKGYDVNFVDENGNTALHHIAYIIKQCRSTDIFLSSDFYNFAHVSSWLKKNGANYNIKNKKGHTPLDISDKFRLTLITFSTASGNLTFPSIKASIQSA
;
A
#
# COMPACT_ATOMS: atom_id res chain seq x y z
N MET A 1 -7.43 -37.14 -23.38
CA MET A 1 -6.91 -35.78 -23.07
C MET A 1 -6.15 -35.70 -21.73
N PHE A 2 -6.76 -36.03 -20.58
CA PHE A 2 -6.10 -35.89 -19.26
C PHE A 2 -4.78 -36.67 -19.11
N CYS A 3 -4.68 -37.86 -19.71
CA CYS A 3 -3.45 -38.65 -19.72
C CYS A 3 -2.33 -37.91 -20.45
N ALA A 4 -2.61 -37.34 -21.62
CA ALA A 4 -1.63 -36.55 -22.38
C ALA A 4 -1.14 -35.34 -21.59
N VAL A 5 -2.07 -34.58 -21.01
CA VAL A 5 -1.79 -33.45 -20.11
C VAL A 5 -0.80 -33.85 -19.01
N ARG A 6 -1.07 -34.95 -18.32
CA ARG A 6 -0.22 -35.43 -17.23
C ARG A 6 1.14 -35.92 -17.74
N GLY A 7 1.20 -36.58 -18.89
CA GLY A 7 2.45 -37.00 -19.55
C GLY A 7 3.38 -35.83 -19.84
N PHE A 8 2.83 -34.75 -20.41
CA PHE A 8 3.58 -33.51 -20.66
C PHE A 8 4.07 -32.85 -19.36
N ILE A 9 3.23 -32.77 -18.32
CA ILE A 9 3.61 -32.20 -17.00
C ILE A 9 4.67 -33.06 -16.29
N ARG A 10 4.80 -34.36 -16.56
CA ARG A 10 5.84 -35.20 -15.93
C ARG A 10 7.13 -35.34 -16.75
N LYS A 11 7.21 -34.74 -17.94
CA LYS A 11 8.40 -34.78 -18.83
C LYS A 11 8.84 -36.22 -19.12
N LEU A 12 7.87 -37.07 -19.46
CA LEU A 12 8.15 -38.44 -19.86
C LEU A 12 8.72 -38.42 -21.28
N GLU A 13 10.02 -38.70 -21.42
CA GLU A 13 10.82 -38.47 -22.64
C GLU A 13 10.27 -39.07 -23.95
N ASN A 14 9.27 -39.96 -23.91
CA ASN A 14 8.76 -40.72 -25.07
C ASN A 14 7.23 -40.68 -25.23
N PHE A 15 6.54 -39.66 -24.71
CA PHE A 15 5.09 -39.56 -24.90
C PHE A 15 4.76 -38.83 -26.21
N GLN A 16 4.28 -39.56 -27.23
CA GLN A 16 3.70 -38.99 -28.46
C GLN A 16 2.18 -39.18 -28.45
N LEU A 17 1.44 -38.11 -28.75
CA LEU A 17 -0.01 -38.17 -28.96
C LEU A 17 -0.28 -38.31 -30.46
N GLU A 18 -0.33 -39.53 -30.99
CA GLU A 18 -0.88 -39.79 -32.32
C GLU A 18 -2.39 -40.02 -32.19
N PHE A 19 -3.21 -39.24 -32.87
CA PHE A 19 -4.67 -39.43 -32.89
C PHE A 19 -5.16 -39.54 -34.32
N GLU A 20 -5.71 -40.70 -34.68
CA GLU A 20 -6.77 -40.82 -35.68
C GLU A 20 -7.68 -41.99 -35.28
N VAL A 21 -8.87 -41.69 -34.75
CA VAL A 21 -9.98 -42.66 -34.70
C VAL A 21 -11.19 -41.99 -35.34
N PRO A 22 -11.61 -42.43 -36.53
CA PRO A 22 -12.81 -41.91 -37.19
C PRO A 22 -14.04 -42.20 -36.34
N SER A 23 -14.97 -41.25 -36.32
CA SER A 23 -16.25 -41.34 -35.62
C SER A 23 -17.02 -42.63 -35.95
N GLY A 24 -17.06 -43.55 -34.99
CA GLY A 24 -17.85 -44.78 -35.06
C GLY A 24 -17.77 -45.58 -33.77
N GLU A 25 -18.73 -45.35 -32.88
CA GLU A 25 -19.04 -46.10 -31.65
C GLU A 25 -17.99 -46.01 -30.52
N LYS A 26 -18.49 -45.57 -29.34
CA LYS A 26 -17.73 -45.33 -28.12
C LYS A 26 -17.06 -46.62 -27.63
N PHE A 27 -15.73 -46.68 -27.72
CA PHE A 27 -14.91 -47.49 -26.82
C PHE A 27 -14.36 -46.59 -25.70
N ASP A 28 -14.15 -47.16 -24.52
CA ASP A 28 -13.38 -46.53 -23.44
C ASP A 28 -12.01 -46.03 -23.98
N ASP A 29 -11.55 -44.88 -23.49
CA ASP A 29 -10.42 -44.13 -24.04
C ASP A 29 -9.15 -45.00 -24.20
N ILE A 30 -8.64 -45.16 -25.43
CA ILE A 30 -7.38 -45.86 -25.73
C ILE A 30 -6.23 -44.84 -25.72
N VAL A 31 -5.13 -45.15 -25.03
CA VAL A 31 -3.90 -44.32 -25.03
C VAL A 31 -2.73 -45.13 -25.56
N PHE A 32 -2.17 -44.73 -26.70
CA PHE A 32 -0.92 -45.29 -27.22
C PHE A 32 0.28 -44.72 -26.45
N PHE A 33 1.24 -45.58 -26.14
CA PHE A 33 2.46 -45.24 -25.43
C PHE A 33 3.67 -45.93 -26.06
N GLU A 34 4.72 -45.16 -26.33
CA GLU A 34 5.99 -45.68 -26.82
C GLU A 34 7.03 -45.67 -25.68
N SER A 35 7.53 -46.85 -25.31
CA SER A 35 8.67 -47.00 -24.41
C SER A 35 9.93 -47.24 -25.22
N ARG A 36 11.13 -47.05 -24.63
CA ARG A 36 12.44 -47.36 -25.26
C ARG A 36 12.60 -48.83 -25.73
N ARG A 37 11.60 -49.70 -25.49
CA ARG A 37 11.63 -51.14 -25.79
C ARG A 37 10.40 -51.66 -26.54
N GLU A 38 9.24 -50.99 -26.53
CA GLU A 38 7.98 -51.51 -27.09
C GLU A 38 6.92 -50.39 -27.22
N ILE A 39 6.08 -50.48 -28.26
CA ILE A 39 4.84 -49.69 -28.40
C ILE A 39 3.71 -50.47 -27.71
N MET A 40 2.96 -49.82 -26.83
CA MET A 40 1.82 -50.41 -26.13
C MET A 40 0.57 -49.54 -26.27
N ALA A 41 -0.57 -50.16 -26.57
CA ALA A 41 -1.89 -49.57 -26.46
C ALA A 41 -2.45 -49.86 -25.07
N VAL A 42 -2.72 -48.82 -24.27
CA VAL A 42 -3.29 -49.00 -22.93
C VAL A 42 -4.76 -48.64 -22.92
N LEU A 43 -5.57 -49.63 -22.58
CA LEU A 43 -7.00 -49.52 -22.32
C LEU A 43 -7.17 -49.28 -20.82
N PHE A 44 -7.80 -48.20 -20.41
CA PHE A 44 -8.00 -47.92 -19.00
C PHE A 44 -9.47 -47.84 -18.60
N THR A 45 -9.76 -48.34 -17.39
CA THR A 45 -11.09 -48.28 -16.79
C THR A 45 -10.99 -47.95 -15.31
N ASN A 46 -11.98 -47.21 -14.80
CA ASN A 46 -12.13 -46.95 -13.37
C ASN A 46 -12.77 -48.12 -12.60
N VAL A 47 -13.17 -49.16 -13.31
CA VAL A 47 -13.76 -50.38 -12.75
C VAL A 47 -12.65 -51.41 -12.56
N GLY A 48 -12.72 -52.15 -11.46
CA GLY A 48 -11.87 -53.31 -11.27
C GLY A 48 -12.28 -54.46 -12.20
N ILE A 49 -11.38 -55.41 -12.41
CA ILE A 49 -11.75 -56.69 -13.00
C ILE A 49 -11.78 -57.70 -11.85
N ASP A 50 -12.81 -58.55 -11.82
CA ASP A 50 -12.97 -59.61 -10.83
C ASP A 50 -12.06 -60.78 -11.21
N VAL A 51 -10.81 -60.66 -10.78
CA VAL A 51 -9.75 -61.63 -11.01
C VAL A 51 -9.45 -62.32 -9.67
N ASP A 52 -9.38 -63.64 -9.67
CA ASP A 52 -9.04 -64.41 -8.47
C ASP A 52 -7.55 -64.32 -8.11
N GLU A 53 -7.15 -65.01 -7.04
CA GLU A 53 -5.77 -65.07 -6.55
C GLU A 53 -4.77 -65.72 -7.53
N ASN A 54 -5.26 -66.37 -8.59
CA ASN A 54 -4.46 -67.05 -9.63
C ASN A 54 -4.53 -66.30 -10.98
N ASP A 55 -4.88 -65.03 -10.96
CA ASP A 55 -5.08 -64.17 -12.13
C ASP A 55 -6.15 -64.69 -13.11
N GLN A 56 -7.18 -65.41 -12.63
CA GLN A 56 -8.28 -65.89 -13.46
C GLN A 56 -9.45 -64.91 -13.48
N LEU A 57 -9.79 -64.41 -14.67
CA LEU A 57 -11.02 -63.65 -14.91
C LEU A 57 -12.17 -64.61 -15.17
N LYS A 58 -13.19 -64.59 -14.33
CA LYS A 58 -14.39 -65.40 -14.53
C LYS A 58 -15.22 -64.90 -15.72
N VAL A 59 -15.62 -65.80 -16.61
CA VAL A 59 -16.45 -65.46 -17.77
C VAL A 59 -17.92 -65.63 -17.41
N GLU A 60 -18.69 -64.54 -17.46
CA GLU A 60 -20.15 -64.65 -17.34
C GLU A 60 -20.73 -65.27 -18.62
N ARG A 61 -21.25 -66.49 -18.49
CA ARG A 61 -21.86 -67.25 -19.60
C ARG A 61 -23.20 -66.63 -20.01
N ARG A 62 -23.16 -65.59 -20.86
CA ARG A 62 -24.36 -64.94 -21.41
C ARG A 62 -24.77 -65.50 -22.77
N GLU A 63 -23.82 -66.07 -23.51
CA GLU A 63 -24.05 -66.66 -24.83
C GLU A 63 -23.90 -68.19 -24.79
N LEU A 64 -24.76 -68.88 -25.54
CA LEU A 64 -24.79 -70.36 -25.63
C LEU A 64 -23.47 -70.96 -26.12
N TRP A 65 -22.64 -70.18 -26.81
CA TRP A 65 -21.36 -70.66 -27.32
C TRP A 65 -20.17 -70.44 -26.39
N LEU A 66 -20.32 -69.62 -25.35
CA LEU A 66 -19.30 -69.39 -24.32
C LEU A 66 -19.36 -70.46 -23.22
N THR A 67 -20.22 -71.47 -23.35
CA THR A 67 -20.48 -72.47 -22.29
C THR A 67 -19.29 -73.38 -21.96
N GLU A 68 -18.27 -73.42 -22.82
CA GLU A 68 -17.07 -74.25 -22.65
C GLU A 68 -15.90 -73.51 -21.98
N ILE A 69 -16.02 -72.19 -21.75
CA ILE A 69 -14.95 -71.36 -21.17
C ILE A 69 -15.46 -70.78 -19.85
N ASP A 70 -14.85 -71.21 -18.73
CA ASP A 70 -15.22 -70.79 -17.38
C ASP A 70 -14.46 -69.57 -16.88
N SER A 71 -13.19 -69.48 -17.25
CA SER A 71 -12.30 -68.38 -16.89
C SER A 71 -11.25 -68.15 -17.96
N ILE A 72 -10.61 -66.98 -17.90
CA ILE A 72 -9.51 -66.58 -18.78
C ILE A 72 -8.33 -66.16 -17.90
N LYS A 73 -7.17 -66.77 -18.12
CA LYS A 73 -5.95 -66.38 -17.40
C LYS A 73 -5.41 -65.03 -17.90
N LEU A 74 -5.14 -64.13 -16.95
CA LEU A 74 -4.48 -62.85 -17.18
C LEU A 74 -3.04 -62.89 -16.69
N LYS A 75 -2.25 -61.93 -17.16
CA LYS A 75 -0.91 -61.64 -16.64
C LYS A 75 -0.91 -60.29 -15.96
N GLU A 76 -0.82 -60.24 -14.63
CA GLU A 76 -0.54 -58.96 -13.96
C GLU A 76 0.88 -58.49 -14.33
N ILE A 77 1.00 -57.23 -14.75
CA ILE A 77 2.27 -56.59 -15.08
C ILE A 77 2.49 -55.37 -14.19
N ASP A 78 3.74 -55.09 -13.87
CA ASP A 78 4.11 -53.83 -13.21
C ASP A 78 4.69 -52.87 -14.26
N LEU A 79 3.95 -51.82 -14.56
CA LEU A 79 4.46 -50.73 -15.39
C LEU A 79 5.41 -49.85 -14.57
N ASP A 80 6.37 -49.18 -15.22
CA ASP A 80 7.27 -48.23 -14.57
C ASP A 80 6.47 -47.20 -13.72
N ARG A 81 7.04 -46.74 -12.60
CA ARG A 81 6.51 -45.62 -11.78
C ARG A 81 6.33 -44.34 -12.59
N ASN A 82 7.03 -44.23 -13.72
CA ASN A 82 6.91 -43.16 -14.68
C ASN A 82 5.63 -43.26 -15.54
N TYR A 83 4.89 -44.36 -15.48
CA TYR A 83 3.64 -44.51 -16.22
C TYR A 83 2.60 -43.48 -15.76
N ILE A 84 1.89 -42.89 -16.74
CA ILE A 84 1.02 -41.73 -16.54
C ILE A 84 -0.09 -42.01 -15.53
N LEU A 85 -0.56 -43.24 -15.41
CA LEU A 85 -1.60 -43.61 -14.44
C LEU A 85 -1.06 -44.38 -13.23
N ASN A 86 0.22 -44.77 -13.22
CA ASN A 86 0.78 -45.56 -12.12
C ASN A 86 1.01 -44.69 -10.89
N ASN A 87 0.02 -44.72 -9.98
CA ASN A 87 0.04 -44.03 -8.70
C ASN A 87 -0.35 -44.98 -7.57
N LYS A 88 0.31 -46.14 -7.49
CA LYS A 88 0.07 -47.18 -6.48
C LYS A 88 0.07 -46.68 -5.03
N LYS A 89 0.78 -45.58 -4.73
CA LYS A 89 0.75 -44.94 -3.39
C LYS A 89 -0.63 -44.37 -3.03
N LYS A 90 -1.36 -43.83 -4.01
CA LYS A 90 -2.66 -43.17 -3.80
C LYS A 90 -3.83 -44.04 -4.24
N TYR A 91 -3.59 -44.98 -5.15
CA TYR A 91 -4.55 -45.95 -5.67
C TYR A 91 -3.91 -47.35 -5.64
N PRO A 92 -3.87 -48.01 -4.46
CA PRO A 92 -3.25 -49.32 -4.31
C PRO A 92 -3.96 -50.42 -5.11
N GLU A 93 -5.26 -50.23 -5.37
CA GLU A 93 -6.09 -51.14 -6.16
C GLU A 93 -5.84 -51.04 -7.67
N SER A 94 -5.08 -50.04 -8.14
CA SER A 94 -4.78 -49.87 -9.57
C SER A 94 -3.81 -50.96 -10.03
N LYS A 95 -4.27 -51.77 -10.98
CA LYS A 95 -3.52 -52.90 -11.55
C LYS A 95 -3.43 -52.80 -13.08
N PHE A 96 -2.49 -53.53 -13.67
CA PHE A 96 -2.29 -53.60 -15.11
C PHE A 96 -2.21 -55.06 -15.54
N TYR A 97 -2.97 -55.44 -16.55
CA TYR A 97 -3.05 -56.82 -17.02
C TYR A 97 -2.77 -56.93 -18.53
N LYS A 98 -2.26 -58.08 -18.97
CA LYS A 98 -2.26 -58.52 -20.39
C LYS A 98 -3.03 -59.82 -20.54
N PHE A 99 -3.67 -60.00 -21.70
CA PHE A 99 -4.38 -61.22 -22.09
C PHE A 99 -3.52 -62.10 -23.01
N THR A 100 -2.31 -62.45 -22.56
CA THR A 100 -1.33 -63.21 -23.37
C THR A 100 -1.13 -64.64 -22.89
N GLU A 101 -1.76 -65.04 -21.79
CA GLU A 101 -1.48 -66.32 -21.10
C GLU A 101 -2.51 -67.42 -21.37
N ASP A 102 -3.57 -67.13 -22.15
CA ASP A 102 -4.68 -68.05 -22.40
C ASP A 102 -5.22 -67.93 -23.83
N GLU A 103 -5.11 -68.99 -24.63
CA GLU A 103 -5.60 -69.02 -26.02
C GLU A 103 -7.13 -68.87 -26.14
N ASN A 104 -7.88 -69.13 -25.06
CA ASN A 104 -9.33 -68.99 -25.07
C ASN A 104 -9.78 -67.55 -25.36
N ILE A 105 -9.00 -66.54 -24.97
CA ILE A 105 -9.30 -65.14 -25.31
C ILE A 105 -9.27 -64.90 -26.83
N VAL A 106 -8.33 -65.52 -27.54
CA VAL A 106 -8.19 -65.40 -29.00
C VAL A 106 -9.44 -65.98 -29.68
N LYS A 107 -9.87 -67.16 -29.24
CA LYS A 107 -11.10 -67.81 -29.73
C LYS A 107 -12.34 -66.96 -29.51
N ILE A 108 -12.46 -66.36 -28.31
CA ILE A 108 -13.56 -65.46 -27.97
C ILE A 108 -13.57 -64.23 -28.88
N LEU A 109 -12.43 -63.57 -29.03
CA LEU A 109 -12.31 -62.34 -29.84
C LEU A 109 -12.57 -62.58 -31.32
N ILE A 110 -12.06 -63.67 -31.90
CA ILE A 110 -12.36 -64.06 -33.29
C ILE A 110 -13.85 -64.22 -33.49
N LYS A 111 -14.50 -64.91 -32.57
CA LYS A 111 -15.93 -65.20 -32.69
C LYS A 111 -16.78 -63.95 -32.55
N GLN A 112 -16.47 -63.10 -31.57
CA GLN A 112 -17.12 -61.79 -31.41
C GLN A 112 -16.90 -60.89 -32.64
N ALA A 113 -15.68 -60.85 -33.19
CA ALA A 113 -15.39 -60.09 -34.39
C ALA A 113 -16.20 -60.56 -35.60
N ASN A 114 -16.32 -61.88 -35.78
CA ASN A 114 -17.14 -62.49 -36.84
C ASN A 114 -18.63 -62.16 -36.66
N GLU A 115 -19.17 -62.29 -35.44
CA GLU A 115 -20.58 -61.97 -35.13
C GLU A 115 -20.93 -60.49 -35.37
N LEU A 116 -20.05 -59.56 -34.94
CA LEU A 116 -20.21 -58.13 -35.20
C LEU A 116 -20.26 -57.82 -36.71
N TYR A 117 -19.42 -58.50 -37.50
CA TYR A 117 -19.40 -58.35 -38.96
C TYR A 117 -20.71 -58.85 -39.60
N PHE A 118 -21.19 -60.03 -39.20
CA PHE A 118 -22.47 -60.56 -39.69
C PHE A 118 -23.64 -59.61 -39.37
N ASN A 119 -23.63 -59.00 -38.19
CA ASN A 119 -24.68 -58.05 -37.79
C ASN A 119 -24.59 -56.71 -38.56
N LYS A 120 -23.39 -56.19 -38.87
CA LYS A 120 -23.22 -54.92 -39.61
C LYS A 120 -23.62 -55.03 -41.09
N ASN A 121 -23.41 -56.20 -41.71
CA ASN A 121 -23.71 -56.41 -43.14
C ASN A 121 -25.10 -56.98 -43.43
N ASN A 122 -25.89 -57.30 -42.41
CA ASN A 122 -27.25 -57.81 -42.57
C ASN A 122 -28.31 -56.75 -42.91
N HIS A 123 -27.92 -55.49 -43.09
CA HIS A 123 -28.89 -54.43 -43.34
C HIS A 123 -29.35 -54.26 -44.80
N ASN A 124 -28.73 -54.88 -45.83
CA ASN A 124 -29.24 -54.67 -47.20
C ASN A 124 -28.96 -55.67 -48.33
N ASP A 125 -28.45 -56.89 -48.12
CA ASP A 125 -28.40 -57.81 -49.29
C ASP A 125 -28.51 -59.30 -48.96
N LYS A 126 -29.66 -59.88 -49.34
CA LYS A 126 -29.91 -61.34 -49.29
C LYS A 126 -29.05 -62.13 -50.30
N LYS A 127 -28.22 -61.46 -51.12
CA LYS A 127 -27.44 -62.08 -52.21
C LYS A 127 -26.04 -62.55 -51.80
N LEU A 128 -25.54 -62.18 -50.62
CA LEU A 128 -24.21 -62.57 -50.12
C LEU A 128 -24.21 -63.86 -49.27
N LYS A 129 -25.23 -64.72 -49.41
CA LYS A 129 -25.36 -65.93 -48.57
C LYS A 129 -24.65 -67.18 -49.09
N ALA A 130 -23.94 -67.12 -50.22
CA ALA A 130 -23.37 -68.33 -50.81
C ALA A 130 -21.87 -68.27 -51.20
N GLU A 131 -21.19 -67.11 -51.14
CA GLU A 131 -19.80 -66.99 -51.61
C GLU A 131 -18.79 -66.38 -50.62
N THR A 132 -19.18 -66.08 -49.37
CA THR A 132 -18.27 -65.42 -48.39
C THR A 132 -18.15 -66.17 -47.07
N VAL A 133 -18.01 -67.50 -47.12
CA VAL A 133 -17.84 -68.33 -45.92
C VAL A 133 -16.39 -68.34 -45.39
N ASP A 134 -15.41 -67.80 -46.13
CA ASP A 134 -13.98 -68.02 -45.81
C ASP A 134 -13.11 -66.75 -45.83
N LYS A 135 -13.63 -65.64 -45.29
CA LYS A 135 -12.79 -64.45 -44.99
C LYS A 135 -13.00 -63.99 -43.55
N THR A 136 -12.39 -64.70 -42.61
CA THR A 136 -12.01 -64.11 -41.32
C THR A 136 -10.97 -63.03 -41.59
N TYR A 137 -11.30 -61.76 -41.35
CA TYR A 137 -10.40 -60.63 -41.64
C TYR A 137 -9.19 -60.59 -40.69
N PHE A 138 -9.31 -61.19 -39.51
CA PHE A 138 -8.25 -61.34 -38.53
C PHE A 138 -8.01 -62.83 -38.30
N THR A 139 -6.76 -63.25 -38.45
CA THR A 139 -6.29 -64.58 -38.09
C THR A 139 -6.06 -64.68 -36.58
N GLU A 140 -5.94 -65.91 -36.06
CA GLU A 140 -5.50 -66.14 -34.67
C GLU A 140 -4.17 -65.43 -34.37
N ASN A 141 -3.24 -65.47 -35.34
CA ASN A 141 -1.95 -64.80 -35.23
C ASN A 141 -2.10 -63.28 -35.13
N ASP A 142 -2.98 -62.66 -35.93
CA ASP A 142 -3.18 -61.20 -35.90
C ASP A 142 -3.70 -60.73 -34.53
N ILE A 143 -4.61 -61.50 -33.92
CA ILE A 143 -5.16 -61.17 -32.59
C ILE A 143 -4.12 -61.43 -31.50
N GLN A 144 -3.38 -62.52 -31.58
CA GLN A 144 -2.32 -62.82 -30.63
C GLN A 144 -1.23 -61.75 -30.65
N GLU A 145 -0.79 -61.32 -31.84
CA GLU A 145 0.15 -60.22 -32.02
C GLU A 145 -0.40 -58.92 -31.43
N ALA A 146 -1.65 -58.57 -31.69
CA ALA A 146 -2.26 -57.38 -31.12
C ALA A 146 -2.30 -57.41 -29.58
N LEU A 147 -2.61 -58.56 -28.98
CA LEU A 147 -2.69 -58.72 -27.52
C LEU A 147 -1.33 -58.55 -26.83
N GLU A 148 -0.22 -58.84 -27.50
CA GLU A 148 1.12 -58.54 -26.97
C GLU A 148 1.34 -57.03 -26.77
N HIS A 149 0.68 -56.20 -27.58
CA HIS A 149 0.78 -54.75 -27.51
C HIS A 149 -0.32 -54.09 -26.65
N ILE A 150 -1.33 -54.82 -26.20
CA ILE A 150 -2.45 -54.25 -25.42
C ILE A 150 -2.25 -54.47 -23.92
N VAL A 151 -2.40 -53.40 -23.14
CA VAL A 151 -2.40 -53.42 -21.68
C VAL A 151 -3.74 -52.94 -21.15
N TYR A 152 -4.30 -53.65 -20.18
CA TYR A 152 -5.54 -53.29 -19.49
C TYR A 152 -5.22 -52.71 -18.12
N ALA A 153 -5.38 -51.39 -17.98
CA ALA A 153 -5.23 -50.66 -16.73
C ALA A 153 -6.58 -50.58 -16.00
N VAL A 154 -6.72 -51.29 -14.89
CA VAL A 154 -8.00 -51.40 -14.15
C VAL A 154 -7.97 -50.64 -12.84
N SER A 155 -9.14 -50.33 -12.28
CA SER A 155 -9.29 -49.55 -11.04
C SER A 155 -8.50 -48.23 -11.11
N GLN A 156 -8.51 -47.59 -12.28
CA GLN A 156 -7.81 -46.32 -12.51
C GLN A 156 -8.62 -45.14 -11.97
N PRO A 157 -7.98 -44.00 -11.66
CA PRO A 157 -8.71 -42.82 -11.22
C PRO A 157 -9.74 -42.37 -12.27
N ASN A 158 -10.94 -42.02 -11.84
CA ASN A 158 -11.91 -41.34 -12.68
C ASN A 158 -11.45 -39.91 -13.03
N ASP A 159 -12.21 -39.19 -13.87
CA ASP A 159 -11.90 -37.83 -14.29
C ASP A 159 -11.58 -36.87 -13.13
N GLU A 160 -12.40 -36.88 -12.07
CA GLU A 160 -12.16 -36.04 -10.88
C GLU A 160 -10.85 -36.42 -10.18
N GLY A 161 -10.56 -37.71 -10.09
CA GLY A 161 -9.31 -38.25 -9.56
C GLY A 161 -8.10 -37.80 -10.39
N LEU A 162 -8.20 -37.87 -11.71
CA LEU A 162 -7.16 -37.42 -12.64
C LEU A 162 -6.94 -35.90 -12.55
N VAL A 163 -8.00 -35.10 -12.50
CA VAL A 163 -7.92 -33.65 -12.30
C VAL A 163 -7.14 -33.30 -11.02
N LYS A 164 -7.46 -33.97 -9.90
CA LYS A 164 -6.75 -33.76 -8.62
C LYS A 164 -5.27 -34.11 -8.72
N ILE A 165 -4.92 -35.18 -9.45
CA ILE A 165 -3.52 -35.57 -9.64
C ILE A 165 -2.80 -34.54 -10.51
N ILE A 166 -3.38 -34.14 -11.64
CA ILE A 166 -2.79 -33.15 -12.55
C ILE A 166 -2.55 -31.83 -11.82
N LYS A 167 -3.54 -31.34 -11.05
CA LYS A 167 -3.38 -30.13 -10.23
C LYS A 167 -2.21 -30.25 -9.25
N ASN A 168 -2.07 -31.40 -8.59
CA ASN A 168 -0.94 -31.64 -7.69
C ASN A 168 0.40 -31.69 -8.44
N ASP A 169 0.44 -32.29 -9.63
CA ASP A 169 1.64 -32.33 -10.47
C ASP A 169 2.03 -30.90 -10.93
N ILE A 170 1.06 -30.06 -11.32
CA ILE A 170 1.27 -28.64 -11.65
C ILE A 170 1.83 -27.89 -10.44
N LYS A 171 1.22 -28.05 -9.26
CA LYS A 171 1.65 -27.41 -8.02
C LYS A 171 3.10 -27.76 -7.68
N ASN A 172 3.44 -29.05 -7.78
CA ASN A 172 4.75 -29.54 -7.37
C ASN A 172 5.85 -29.18 -8.39
N ARG A 173 5.53 -29.21 -9.70
CA ARG A 173 6.50 -28.89 -10.75
C ARG A 173 6.71 -27.39 -10.90
N PHE A 174 5.64 -26.60 -10.89
CA PHE A 174 5.67 -25.19 -11.27
C PHE A 174 5.46 -24.22 -10.08
N GLY A 175 5.09 -24.70 -8.89
CA GLY A 175 5.00 -23.85 -7.69
C GLY A 175 3.78 -22.91 -7.61
N TYR A 176 2.75 -23.15 -8.42
CA TYR A 176 1.51 -22.34 -8.40
C TYR A 176 0.77 -22.39 -7.06
N GLN A 177 0.33 -21.23 -6.57
CA GLN A 177 -0.58 -21.13 -5.41
C GLN A 177 -2.05 -21.30 -5.84
N ASP A 178 -2.44 -20.62 -6.92
CA ASP A 178 -3.78 -20.73 -7.52
C ASP A 178 -3.76 -21.79 -8.62
N VAL A 179 -3.61 -23.04 -8.19
CA VAL A 179 -3.56 -24.21 -9.06
C VAL A 179 -4.86 -24.41 -9.82
N GLU A 180 -5.99 -23.96 -9.26
CA GLU A 180 -7.31 -24.10 -9.86
C GLU A 180 -7.42 -23.28 -11.13
N ASN A 181 -7.07 -22.00 -11.05
CA ASN A 181 -7.15 -21.07 -12.19
C ASN A 181 -6.20 -21.47 -13.32
N ILE A 182 -4.94 -21.78 -13.00
CA ILE A 182 -3.96 -22.19 -14.03
C ILE A 182 -4.36 -23.50 -14.70
N TYR A 183 -4.92 -24.45 -13.94
CA TYR A 183 -5.42 -25.70 -14.50
C TYR A 183 -6.58 -25.46 -15.46
N ASN A 184 -7.53 -24.58 -15.11
CA ASN A 184 -8.68 -24.28 -15.97
C ASN A 184 -8.23 -23.58 -17.26
N LYS A 185 -7.34 -22.58 -17.18
CA LYS A 185 -6.74 -21.97 -18.39
C LYS A 185 -6.04 -23.00 -19.27
N PHE A 186 -5.27 -23.90 -18.67
CA PHE A 186 -4.57 -24.94 -19.40
C PHE A 186 -5.54 -25.92 -20.07
N LYS A 187 -6.59 -26.34 -19.34
CA LYS A 187 -7.66 -27.20 -19.86
C LYS A 187 -8.37 -26.55 -21.05
N ASP A 188 -8.75 -25.28 -20.94
CA ASP A 188 -9.40 -24.52 -22.01
C ASP A 188 -8.49 -24.41 -23.25
N SER A 189 -7.19 -24.15 -23.04
CA SER A 189 -6.19 -24.09 -24.11
C SER A 189 -6.04 -25.43 -24.84
N MET A 190 -5.98 -26.54 -24.08
CA MET A 190 -5.93 -27.89 -24.63
C MET A 190 -7.21 -28.25 -25.39
N GLN A 191 -8.38 -27.85 -24.88
CA GLN A 191 -9.65 -28.07 -25.56
C GLN A 191 -9.70 -27.31 -26.90
N ASN A 192 -9.28 -26.05 -26.93
CA ASN A 192 -9.18 -25.27 -28.16
C ASN A 192 -8.20 -25.90 -29.16
N TRP A 193 -7.08 -26.47 -28.68
CA TRP A 193 -6.15 -27.23 -29.52
C TRP A 193 -6.83 -28.46 -30.13
N CYS A 194 -7.51 -29.29 -29.33
CA CYS A 194 -8.23 -30.47 -29.81
C CYS A 194 -9.31 -30.11 -30.84
N GLU A 195 -9.97 -28.97 -30.67
CA GLU A 195 -11.04 -28.48 -31.57
C GLU A 195 -10.49 -27.72 -32.79
N ARG A 196 -9.17 -27.61 -32.96
CA ARG A 196 -8.49 -26.84 -34.02
C ARG A 196 -8.95 -25.37 -34.12
N LYS A 197 -9.19 -24.73 -32.97
CA LYS A 197 -9.54 -23.30 -32.83
C LYS A 197 -8.29 -22.44 -32.69
N GLU A 198 -8.42 -21.13 -32.42
CA GLU A 198 -7.27 -20.30 -32.00
C GLU A 198 -6.54 -20.96 -30.84
N ASN A 199 -5.24 -21.23 -31.03
CA ASN A 199 -4.53 -22.24 -30.26
C ASN A 199 -3.11 -21.76 -29.91
N PRO A 200 -2.71 -21.80 -28.63
CA PRO A 200 -1.38 -21.39 -28.20
C PRO A 200 -0.30 -22.46 -28.39
N PHE A 201 -0.64 -23.71 -28.73
CA PHE A 201 0.32 -24.80 -28.90
C PHE A 201 0.53 -25.15 -30.38
N ALA A 202 1.72 -25.65 -30.71
CA ALA A 202 2.03 -26.13 -32.07
C ALA A 202 1.25 -27.41 -32.41
N ASP A 203 1.26 -27.78 -33.69
CA ASP A 203 0.74 -29.07 -34.18
C ASP A 203 1.89 -29.86 -34.85
N PRO A 204 2.35 -30.98 -34.26
CA PRO A 204 1.93 -31.57 -32.98
C PRO A 204 2.42 -30.76 -31.76
N ILE A 205 1.72 -30.88 -30.61
CA ILE A 205 2.18 -30.27 -29.34
C ILE A 205 3.48 -30.94 -28.90
N ASN A 206 4.49 -30.13 -28.58
CA ASN A 206 5.71 -30.61 -27.92
C ASN A 206 5.79 -30.18 -26.44
N PHE A 207 6.76 -30.76 -25.71
CA PHE A 207 6.96 -30.45 -24.29
C PHE A 207 7.30 -28.98 -24.03
N ASP A 208 8.08 -28.36 -24.90
CA ASP A 208 8.54 -26.98 -24.74
C ASP A 208 7.37 -25.99 -24.81
N ASP A 209 6.34 -26.27 -25.62
CA ASP A 209 5.15 -25.43 -25.71
C ASP A 209 4.33 -25.43 -24.41
N ILE A 210 4.26 -26.58 -23.73
CA ILE A 210 3.57 -26.72 -22.44
C ILE A 210 4.40 -26.11 -21.31
N GLU A 211 5.72 -26.31 -21.33
CA GLU A 211 6.64 -25.65 -20.39
C GLU A 211 6.53 -24.13 -20.54
N LYS A 212 6.55 -23.60 -21.76
CA LYS A 212 6.30 -22.18 -22.05
C LYS A 212 4.93 -21.71 -21.58
N PHE A 213 3.86 -22.48 -21.78
CA PHE A 213 2.53 -22.10 -21.29
C PHE A 213 2.55 -21.85 -19.77
N PHE A 214 3.08 -22.80 -19.01
CA PHE A 214 3.16 -22.67 -17.56
C PHE A 214 4.22 -21.63 -17.14
N GLU A 215 5.29 -21.40 -17.88
CA GLU A 215 6.26 -20.35 -17.57
C GLU A 215 5.71 -18.94 -17.86
N LEU A 216 4.98 -18.75 -18.95
CA LEU A 216 4.41 -17.46 -19.33
C LEU A 216 3.35 -16.97 -18.34
N ASP A 217 2.57 -17.90 -17.79
CA ASP A 217 1.60 -17.63 -16.73
C ASP A 217 2.28 -17.49 -15.35
N LEU A 218 3.40 -18.18 -15.07
CA LEU A 218 4.21 -17.91 -13.87
C LEU A 218 4.76 -16.49 -13.88
N LYS A 219 5.11 -15.99 -15.07
CA LYS A 219 5.56 -14.62 -15.31
C LYS A 219 4.41 -13.62 -15.32
N GLN A 220 3.14 -14.05 -15.41
CA GLN A 220 1.94 -13.21 -15.27
C GLN A 220 1.72 -12.81 -13.80
N ILE A 221 2.58 -11.92 -13.29
CA ILE A 221 2.55 -11.46 -11.91
C ILE A 221 2.24 -9.98 -11.79
N THR A 222 1.27 -9.66 -10.93
CA THR A 222 1.02 -8.31 -10.43
C THR A 222 1.47 -8.24 -8.97
N PHE A 223 2.62 -7.60 -8.71
CA PHE A 223 3.26 -7.52 -7.40
C PHE A 223 3.11 -6.13 -6.78
N ASN A 224 2.56 -6.06 -5.56
CA ASN A 224 2.37 -4.83 -4.76
C ASN A 224 1.56 -3.70 -5.44
N VAL A 225 0.85 -3.99 -6.53
CA VAL A 225 -0.03 -3.02 -7.19
C VAL A 225 -1.34 -2.92 -6.42
N THR A 226 -1.80 -1.70 -6.21
CA THR A 226 -3.13 -1.40 -5.64
C THR A 226 -3.94 -0.60 -6.64
N LYS A 227 -5.26 -0.73 -6.59
CA LYS A 227 -6.16 0.03 -7.47
C LYS A 227 -6.00 1.54 -7.26
N PRO A 228 -6.14 2.36 -8.31
CA PRO A 228 -6.26 3.81 -8.16
C PRO A 228 -7.50 4.16 -7.33
N ILE A 229 -7.56 5.38 -6.80
CA ILE A 229 -8.78 5.88 -6.16
C ILE A 229 -9.94 5.92 -7.16
N ASP A 230 -11.16 5.56 -6.71
CA ASP A 230 -12.35 5.53 -7.57
C ASP A 230 -12.72 6.90 -8.13
N SER A 231 -12.33 7.97 -7.44
CA SER A 231 -12.57 9.35 -7.85
C SER A 231 -11.43 9.96 -8.66
N PHE A 232 -10.57 9.14 -9.27
CA PHE A 232 -9.52 9.65 -10.15
C PHE A 232 -10.13 10.45 -11.30
N ILE A 233 -9.56 11.62 -11.61
CA ILE A 233 -10.10 12.52 -12.63
C ILE A 233 -9.00 13.35 -13.29
N GLY A 234 -9.21 13.71 -14.54
CA GLY A 234 -8.29 14.54 -15.30
C GLY A 234 -7.01 13.80 -15.65
N ARG A 235 -5.98 14.58 -16.01
CA ARG A 235 -4.64 14.08 -16.35
C ARG A 235 -4.58 13.12 -17.55
N GLU A 236 -5.58 13.14 -18.41
CA GLU A 236 -5.64 12.27 -19.60
C GLU A 236 -4.42 12.52 -20.51
N GLU A 237 -4.02 13.78 -20.69
CA GLU A 237 -2.80 14.13 -21.42
C GLU A 237 -1.53 13.52 -20.79
N LYS A 238 -1.44 13.49 -19.46
CA LYS A 238 -0.26 12.94 -18.75
C LYS A 238 -0.22 11.43 -18.77
N LEU A 239 -1.37 10.76 -18.78
CA LEU A 239 -1.46 9.32 -18.99
C LEU A 239 -0.97 8.96 -20.39
N GLU A 240 -1.42 9.70 -21.41
CA GLU A 240 -0.98 9.49 -22.79
C GLU A 240 0.50 9.84 -22.97
N GLU A 241 1.02 10.85 -22.25
CA GLU A 241 2.44 11.17 -22.24
C GLU A 241 3.29 10.01 -21.68
N ILE A 242 2.88 9.39 -20.56
CA ILE A 242 3.55 8.19 -20.02
C ILE A 242 3.57 7.08 -21.08
N LYS A 243 2.42 6.81 -21.69
CA LYS A 243 2.28 5.77 -22.72
C LYS A 243 3.21 6.02 -23.91
N ASN A 244 3.20 7.24 -24.44
CA ASN A 244 3.98 7.61 -25.61
C ASN A 244 5.48 7.56 -25.36
N VAL A 245 5.92 7.90 -24.14
CA VAL A 245 7.34 7.75 -23.76
C VAL A 245 7.70 6.27 -23.75
N LEU A 246 6.98 5.46 -22.97
CA LEU A 246 7.32 4.04 -22.81
C LEU A 246 7.22 3.25 -24.12
N LEU A 247 6.31 3.61 -25.04
CA LEU A 247 6.11 2.90 -26.31
C LEU A 247 6.89 3.50 -27.49
N ALA A 248 7.75 4.50 -27.26
CA ALA A 248 8.57 5.07 -28.30
C ALA A 248 9.54 4.02 -28.86
N LYS A 249 9.51 3.78 -30.18
CA LYS A 249 10.43 2.85 -30.85
C LYS A 249 11.83 3.44 -30.85
N SER A 250 12.72 2.89 -30.03
CA SER A 250 14.09 3.38 -29.85
C SER A 250 15.06 2.27 -29.45
N ASN A 251 16.33 2.44 -29.84
CA ASN A 251 17.45 1.60 -29.44
C ASN A 251 18.08 2.00 -28.10
N SER A 252 17.68 3.11 -27.47
CA SER A 252 18.19 3.55 -26.17
C SER A 252 17.34 2.99 -25.02
N ILE A 253 17.99 2.50 -23.96
CA ILE A 253 17.29 2.00 -22.77
C ILE A 253 16.49 3.10 -22.07
N PHE A 254 16.94 4.36 -22.15
CA PHE A 254 16.27 5.48 -21.48
C PHE A 254 14.87 5.76 -22.04
N ASP A 255 14.55 5.30 -23.25
CA ASP A 255 13.21 5.44 -23.84
C ASP A 255 12.21 4.40 -23.31
N TYR A 256 12.69 3.37 -22.60
CA TYR A 256 11.84 2.43 -21.85
C TYR A 256 11.57 2.93 -20.43
N MET A 257 12.04 4.14 -20.09
CA MET A 257 12.01 4.67 -18.74
C MET A 257 11.36 6.06 -18.70
N VAL A 258 10.60 6.34 -17.65
CA VAL A 258 10.02 7.67 -17.43
C VAL A 258 9.99 8.02 -15.94
N VAL A 259 10.26 9.29 -15.63
CA VAL A 259 10.15 9.81 -14.26
C VAL A 259 8.98 10.77 -14.17
N VAL A 260 7.99 10.44 -13.34
CA VAL A 260 6.91 11.35 -12.96
C VAL A 260 7.41 12.19 -11.78
N VAL A 261 7.60 13.50 -12.01
CA VAL A 261 8.11 14.44 -11.00
C VAL A 261 7.05 15.45 -10.59
N GLY A 262 7.08 15.89 -9.33
CA GLY A 262 6.14 16.88 -8.82
C GLY A 262 6.11 16.94 -7.30
N LEU A 263 5.45 17.95 -6.75
CA LEU A 263 5.38 18.19 -5.31
C LEU A 263 4.73 17.01 -4.54
N GLY A 264 4.93 16.97 -3.22
CA GLY A 264 4.24 16.01 -2.35
C GLY A 264 2.71 16.17 -2.46
N GLY A 265 1.96 15.07 -2.48
CA GLY A 265 0.49 15.11 -2.55
C GLY A 265 -0.10 15.49 -3.91
N ILE A 266 0.70 15.74 -4.95
CA ILE A 266 0.21 16.14 -6.29
C ILE A 266 -0.44 15.00 -7.09
N GLY A 267 -0.34 13.75 -6.61
CA GLY A 267 -1.00 12.59 -7.23
C GLY A 267 -0.12 11.75 -8.16
N LYS A 268 1.22 11.85 -8.11
CA LYS A 268 2.15 11.04 -8.94
C LYS A 268 1.85 9.54 -8.88
N THR A 269 1.80 8.99 -7.66
CA THR A 269 1.47 7.59 -7.40
C THR A 269 0.09 7.21 -7.96
N GLN A 270 -0.89 8.11 -7.87
CA GLN A 270 -2.25 7.87 -8.40
C GLN A 270 -2.27 7.88 -9.94
N LEU A 271 -1.50 8.76 -10.58
CA LEU A 271 -1.34 8.80 -12.03
C LEU A 271 -0.78 7.46 -12.55
N VAL A 272 0.28 6.95 -11.92
CA VAL A 272 0.89 5.67 -12.31
C VAL A 272 -0.07 4.50 -12.05
N LYS A 273 -0.77 4.48 -10.91
CA LYS A 273 -1.81 3.46 -10.66
C LYS A 273 -2.91 3.48 -11.72
N LYS A 274 -3.34 4.67 -12.14
CA LYS A 274 -4.36 4.79 -13.19
C LYS A 274 -3.84 4.33 -14.54
N PHE A 275 -2.59 4.64 -14.88
CA PHE A 275 -1.94 4.12 -16.08
C PHE A 275 -1.93 2.58 -16.10
N ILE A 276 -1.56 1.94 -14.99
CA ILE A 276 -1.56 0.48 -14.86
C ILE A 276 -2.98 -0.08 -14.96
N ASP A 277 -3.95 0.52 -14.28
CA ASP A 277 -5.36 0.12 -14.33
C ASP A 277 -5.89 0.07 -15.78
N LEU A 278 -5.49 1.04 -16.60
CA LEU A 278 -5.87 1.15 -18.02
C LEU A 278 -5.11 0.21 -18.95
N HIS A 279 -3.85 -0.14 -18.65
CA HIS A 279 -2.93 -0.75 -19.62
C HIS A 279 -2.27 -2.07 -19.22
N GLN A 280 -2.50 -2.55 -17.99
CA GLN A 280 -1.81 -3.74 -17.48
C GLN A 280 -2.07 -4.99 -18.32
N LYS A 281 -3.26 -5.17 -18.89
CA LYS A 281 -3.64 -6.39 -19.64
C LYS A 281 -3.13 -6.35 -21.07
N ASP A 282 -3.28 -5.22 -21.73
CA ASP A 282 -3.02 -4.97 -23.14
C ASP A 282 -1.54 -4.71 -23.45
N LEU A 283 -0.85 -3.91 -22.63
CA LEU A 283 0.57 -3.58 -22.88
C LEU A 283 1.54 -4.55 -22.21
N PHE A 284 1.19 -5.02 -21.01
CA PHE A 284 2.11 -5.77 -20.15
C PHE A 284 1.60 -7.17 -19.80
N TYR A 285 0.46 -7.62 -20.34
CA TYR A 285 -0.08 -8.97 -20.12
C TYR A 285 -0.20 -9.37 -18.64
N GLY A 286 -0.50 -8.41 -17.75
CA GLY A 286 -0.62 -8.61 -16.31
C GLY A 286 0.70 -8.66 -15.54
N ARG A 287 1.83 -8.34 -16.19
CA ARG A 287 3.19 -8.40 -15.64
C ARG A 287 3.63 -7.03 -15.11
N ILE A 288 3.30 -6.74 -13.85
CA ILE A 288 3.56 -5.47 -13.19
C ILE A 288 4.25 -5.68 -11.85
N VAL A 289 5.36 -4.98 -11.62
CA VAL A 289 6.13 -5.05 -10.39
C VAL A 289 6.20 -3.68 -9.73
N TRP A 290 5.64 -3.53 -8.53
CA TRP A 290 5.69 -2.28 -7.77
C TRP A 290 6.71 -2.36 -6.61
N ILE A 291 7.77 -1.56 -6.69
CA ILE A 291 8.87 -1.44 -5.73
C ILE A 291 8.70 -0.13 -4.94
N ASN A 292 8.74 -0.23 -3.61
CA ASN A 292 8.88 0.97 -2.77
C ASN A 292 10.35 1.38 -2.76
N ALA A 293 10.65 2.52 -3.36
CA ALA A 293 12.00 3.05 -3.53
C ALA A 293 12.18 4.32 -2.68
N GLU A 294 11.62 4.38 -1.48
CA GLU A 294 11.77 5.54 -0.60
C GLU A 294 13.20 5.66 -0.02
N ASN A 295 13.80 4.53 0.34
CA ASN A 295 15.13 4.42 0.96
C ASN A 295 15.72 3.01 0.78
N ASP A 296 16.98 2.80 1.17
CA ASP A 296 17.69 1.51 1.07
C ASP A 296 16.91 0.32 1.65
N SER A 297 16.33 0.50 2.85
CA SER A 297 15.64 -0.57 3.58
C SER A 297 14.36 -1.00 2.88
N SER A 298 13.52 -0.03 2.48
CA SER A 298 12.26 -0.28 1.77
C SER A 298 12.48 -0.95 0.41
N LEU A 299 13.49 -0.51 -0.34
CA LEU A 299 13.84 -1.08 -1.64
C LEU A 299 14.33 -2.54 -1.50
N ASN A 300 15.25 -2.80 -0.57
CA ASN A 300 15.72 -4.16 -0.26
C ASN A 300 14.57 -5.08 0.15
N HIS A 301 13.70 -4.60 1.03
CA HIS A 301 12.53 -5.35 1.48
C HIS A 301 11.57 -5.68 0.32
N SER A 302 11.33 -4.73 -0.59
CA SER A 302 10.53 -4.95 -1.79
C SER A 302 11.11 -6.02 -2.72
N PHE A 303 12.41 -5.96 -3.03
CA PHE A 303 13.07 -6.96 -3.89
C PHE A 303 13.11 -8.35 -3.26
N ARG A 304 13.37 -8.47 -1.95
CA ARG A 304 13.32 -9.77 -1.25
C ARG A 304 11.92 -10.39 -1.27
N ARG A 305 10.88 -9.58 -1.08
CA ARG A 305 9.49 -10.05 -1.21
C ARG A 305 9.14 -10.45 -2.63
N LEU A 306 9.66 -9.74 -3.63
CA LEU A 306 9.50 -10.12 -5.03
C LEU A 306 10.18 -11.45 -5.31
N ALA A 307 11.45 -11.62 -4.93
CA ALA A 307 12.19 -12.86 -5.09
C ALA A 307 11.49 -14.06 -4.43
N GLN A 308 10.93 -13.87 -3.23
CA GLN A 308 10.10 -14.88 -2.58
C GLN A 308 8.86 -15.22 -3.41
N LYS A 309 8.17 -14.21 -3.95
CA LYS A 309 6.95 -14.38 -4.74
C LYS A 309 7.22 -15.06 -6.10
N LEU A 310 8.42 -14.87 -6.65
CA LEU A 310 8.92 -15.52 -7.86
C LEU A 310 9.58 -16.89 -7.58
N TYR A 311 9.63 -17.33 -6.32
CA TYR A 311 10.27 -18.58 -5.89
C TYR A 311 11.74 -18.72 -6.30
N LEU A 312 12.48 -17.61 -6.33
CA LEU A 312 13.91 -17.63 -6.64
C LEU A 312 14.65 -18.42 -5.57
N LYS A 313 15.57 -19.30 -5.98
CA LYS A 313 16.33 -20.16 -5.06
C LYS A 313 17.35 -19.35 -4.27
N ASP A 314 17.53 -19.70 -3.01
CA ASP A 314 18.58 -19.20 -2.11
C ASP A 314 18.62 -17.67 -1.90
N PHE A 315 17.57 -16.95 -2.30
CA PHE A 315 17.53 -15.48 -2.26
C PHE A 315 17.68 -14.87 -0.85
N LYS A 316 17.47 -15.65 0.21
CA LYS A 316 17.55 -15.17 1.60
C LYS A 316 18.98 -14.77 1.98
N GLU A 317 19.97 -15.53 1.51
CA GLU A 317 21.38 -15.33 1.86
C GLU A 317 22.12 -14.44 0.85
N LYS A 318 21.53 -14.22 -0.33
CA LYS A 318 22.09 -13.36 -1.38
C LYS A 318 22.11 -11.88 -0.98
N ASP A 319 23.10 -11.15 -1.49
CA ASP A 319 23.10 -9.69 -1.41
C ASP A 319 22.03 -9.11 -2.35
N ILE A 320 21.69 -7.84 -2.12
CA ILE A 320 20.60 -7.18 -2.85
C ILE A 320 20.86 -7.06 -4.35
N LYS A 321 22.11 -6.89 -4.81
CA LYS A 321 22.38 -6.73 -6.25
C LYS A 321 22.10 -8.03 -6.98
N THR A 322 22.54 -9.16 -6.43
CA THR A 322 22.22 -10.47 -7.03
C THR A 322 20.71 -10.74 -7.01
N ILE A 323 20.00 -10.32 -5.96
CA ILE A 323 18.54 -10.44 -5.94
C ILE A 323 17.91 -9.58 -7.06
N ILE A 324 18.40 -8.35 -7.27
CA ILE A 324 17.95 -7.49 -8.36
C ILE A 324 18.20 -8.18 -9.72
N GLU A 325 19.41 -8.69 -9.95
CA GLU A 325 19.75 -9.44 -11.17
C GLU A 325 18.79 -10.61 -11.37
N ASP A 326 18.71 -11.53 -10.41
CA ASP A 326 17.85 -12.71 -10.51
C ASP A 326 16.38 -12.33 -10.79
N THR A 327 15.87 -11.25 -10.17
CA THR A 327 14.49 -10.80 -10.39
C THR A 327 14.26 -10.17 -11.75
N LEU A 328 15.24 -9.48 -12.32
CA LEU A 328 15.15 -8.92 -13.66
C LEU A 328 15.31 -10.03 -14.71
N ASP A 329 16.28 -10.93 -14.50
CA ASP A 329 16.59 -12.09 -15.35
C ASP A 329 15.38 -13.02 -15.51
N PHE A 330 14.60 -13.17 -14.44
CA PHE A 330 13.36 -13.94 -14.47
C PHE A 330 12.37 -13.46 -15.57
N PHE A 331 12.45 -12.18 -15.98
CA PHE A 331 11.57 -11.59 -17.00
C PHE A 331 12.26 -11.30 -18.34
N ASP A 332 13.49 -11.77 -18.59
CA ASP A 332 14.29 -11.41 -19.77
C ASP A 332 13.66 -11.72 -21.14
N ASP A 333 12.75 -12.68 -21.18
CA ASP A 333 12.02 -13.17 -22.36
C ASP A 333 10.62 -12.57 -22.51
N VAL A 334 10.18 -11.70 -21.57
CA VAL A 334 8.82 -11.17 -21.54
C VAL A 334 8.77 -9.66 -21.28
N LYS A 335 7.72 -9.01 -21.79
CA LYS A 335 7.44 -7.61 -21.43
C LYS A 335 6.94 -7.49 -20.00
N VAL A 336 7.54 -6.61 -19.22
CA VAL A 336 7.19 -6.34 -17.82
C VAL A 336 7.35 -4.85 -17.50
N LEU A 337 6.48 -4.31 -16.65
CA LEU A 337 6.57 -2.95 -16.12
C LEU A 337 7.04 -2.97 -14.66
N PHE A 338 8.16 -2.33 -14.36
CA PHE A 338 8.57 -2.01 -12.99
C PHE A 338 8.21 -0.57 -12.63
N VAL A 339 7.67 -0.39 -11.44
CA VAL A 339 7.39 0.92 -10.85
C VAL A 339 8.26 1.10 -9.62
N PHE A 340 9.04 2.18 -9.59
CA PHE A 340 9.83 2.61 -8.43
C PHE A 340 9.16 3.85 -7.83
N ASP A 341 8.37 3.65 -6.78
CA ASP A 341 7.60 4.71 -6.13
C ASP A 341 8.42 5.41 -5.04
N ASN A 342 8.28 6.72 -4.90
CA ASN A 342 8.96 7.58 -3.93
C ASN A 342 10.49 7.67 -4.06
N TYR A 343 11.03 7.49 -5.27
CA TYR A 343 12.46 7.60 -5.54
C TYR A 343 12.96 9.06 -5.51
N ASP A 344 13.50 9.53 -4.37
CA ASP A 344 14.06 10.90 -4.28
C ASP A 344 15.59 10.97 -4.51
N GLY A 345 16.28 9.83 -4.55
CA GLY A 345 17.71 9.75 -4.89
C GLY A 345 18.65 10.49 -3.93
N GLN A 346 18.26 10.62 -2.66
CA GLN A 346 19.00 11.36 -1.62
C GLN A 346 20.15 10.52 -1.00
N GLU A 347 19.97 9.19 -0.94
CA GLU A 347 20.93 8.26 -0.34
C GLU A 347 21.87 7.65 -1.39
N HIS A 348 23.16 7.59 -1.06
CA HIS A 348 24.20 7.18 -2.00
C HIS A 348 24.09 5.71 -2.43
N ASN A 349 23.71 4.80 -1.54
CA ASN A 349 23.56 3.37 -1.86
C ASN A 349 22.29 3.11 -2.67
N HIS A 350 21.19 3.75 -2.29
CA HIS A 350 19.92 3.68 -3.00
C HIS A 350 20.08 4.10 -4.48
N GLN A 351 20.78 5.22 -4.72
CA GLN A 351 21.10 5.66 -6.06
C GLN A 351 21.90 4.61 -6.83
N LYS A 352 22.89 3.97 -6.20
CA LYS A 352 23.66 2.89 -6.82
C LYS A 352 22.79 1.69 -7.19
N TYR A 353 21.85 1.28 -6.35
CA TYR A 353 20.95 0.15 -6.65
C TYR A 353 20.01 0.47 -7.81
N VAL A 354 19.42 1.66 -7.85
CA VAL A 354 18.55 2.05 -8.96
C VAL A 354 19.34 2.23 -10.26
N THR A 355 20.53 2.83 -10.21
CA THR A 355 21.42 2.87 -11.38
C THR A 355 21.79 1.47 -11.85
N PHE A 356 22.10 0.56 -10.93
CA PHE A 356 22.37 -0.84 -11.24
C PHE A 356 21.18 -1.54 -11.90
N CYS A 357 19.94 -1.32 -11.42
CA CYS A 357 18.74 -1.82 -12.10
C CYS A 357 18.65 -1.34 -13.55
N CYS A 358 18.89 -0.04 -13.78
CA CYS A 358 18.84 0.55 -15.12
C CYS A 358 19.94 0.01 -16.04
N ASP A 359 21.16 -0.14 -15.52
CA ASP A 359 22.31 -0.66 -16.26
C ASP A 359 22.10 -2.14 -16.62
N HIS A 360 21.62 -2.94 -15.67
CA HIS A 360 21.31 -4.36 -15.90
C HIS A 360 20.18 -4.54 -16.92
N ALA A 361 19.10 -3.75 -16.79
CA ALA A 361 18.01 -3.72 -17.76
C ALA A 361 18.46 -3.37 -19.19
N ALA A 362 19.51 -2.56 -19.33
CA ALA A 362 20.06 -2.20 -20.64
C ALA A 362 20.74 -3.37 -21.36
N THR A 363 21.16 -4.40 -20.62
CA THR A 363 21.80 -5.61 -21.17
C THR A 363 20.81 -6.63 -21.73
N LYS A 364 19.51 -6.43 -21.48
CA LYS A 364 18.47 -7.42 -21.79
C LYS A 364 17.96 -7.32 -23.21
N GLU A 365 17.65 -8.47 -23.80
CA GLU A 365 17.05 -8.57 -25.13
C GLU A 365 15.64 -7.97 -25.13
N ASN A 366 14.78 -8.39 -24.19
CA ASN A 366 13.53 -7.69 -23.90
C ASN A 366 13.72 -6.72 -22.74
N ARG A 367 13.86 -5.44 -23.08
CA ARG A 367 14.07 -4.39 -22.07
C ARG A 367 12.81 -4.20 -21.22
N PRO A 368 12.93 -4.27 -19.88
CA PRO A 368 11.81 -3.96 -19.00
C PRO A 368 11.47 -2.47 -19.06
N TYR A 369 10.18 -2.15 -18.90
CA TYR A 369 9.72 -0.77 -18.83
C TYR A 369 9.78 -0.26 -17.40
N PHE A 370 10.35 0.92 -17.16
CA PHE A 370 10.45 1.49 -15.82
C PHE A 370 9.67 2.81 -15.69
N VAL A 371 8.90 2.94 -14.61
CA VAL A 371 8.28 4.20 -14.20
C VAL A 371 8.77 4.56 -12.80
N PHE A 372 9.30 5.77 -12.65
CA PHE A 372 9.74 6.31 -11.38
C PHE A 372 8.79 7.41 -10.91
N THR A 373 8.50 7.50 -9.62
CA THR A 373 7.85 8.69 -9.04
C THR A 373 8.81 9.40 -8.10
N SER A 374 8.90 10.73 -8.20
CA SER A 374 9.87 11.50 -7.40
C SER A 374 9.38 12.90 -7.04
N ARG A 375 9.79 13.42 -5.88
CA ARG A 375 9.71 14.85 -5.54
C ARG A 375 10.94 15.61 -6.04
N ASN A 376 12.06 14.92 -6.21
CA ASN A 376 13.31 15.49 -6.66
C ASN A 376 13.35 15.64 -8.20
N GLN A 377 13.15 16.86 -8.69
CA GLN A 377 13.19 17.15 -10.14
C GLN A 377 14.54 16.90 -10.80
N LYS A 378 15.63 16.75 -10.02
CA LYS A 378 16.99 16.52 -10.52
C LYS A 378 17.37 15.04 -10.55
N CYS A 379 16.53 14.14 -10.02
CA CYS A 379 16.84 12.71 -10.04
C CYS A 379 16.89 12.18 -11.49
N LEU A 380 17.70 11.15 -11.72
CA LEU A 380 17.82 10.43 -13.00
C LEU A 380 17.89 11.40 -14.21
N PRO A 381 18.99 12.18 -14.34
CA PRO A 381 19.06 13.30 -15.29
C PRO A 381 18.90 12.87 -16.76
N LYS A 382 19.29 11.63 -17.10
CA LYS A 382 19.22 11.08 -18.46
C LYS A 382 17.83 10.57 -18.87
N ILE A 383 16.91 10.40 -17.91
CA ILE A 383 15.57 9.85 -18.16
C ILE A 383 14.58 11.00 -18.37
N LYS A 384 13.66 10.82 -19.33
CA LYS A 384 12.60 11.79 -19.62
C LYS A 384 11.70 12.00 -18.40
N LYS A 385 11.38 13.27 -18.14
CA LYS A 385 10.58 13.69 -16.98
C LYS A 385 9.21 14.16 -17.42
N ILE A 386 8.18 13.65 -16.76
CA ILE A 386 6.80 14.13 -16.87
C ILE A 386 6.51 14.95 -15.62
N HIS A 387 6.33 16.26 -15.81
CA HIS A 387 6.04 17.19 -14.74
C HIS A 387 4.54 17.17 -14.42
N LEU A 388 4.22 16.73 -13.21
CA LEU A 388 2.86 16.75 -12.68
C LEU A 388 2.68 17.99 -11.79
N THR A 389 1.82 18.90 -12.23
CA THR A 389 1.48 20.16 -11.57
C THR A 389 0.13 20.07 -10.85
N GLU A 390 -0.37 21.16 -10.29
CA GLU A 390 -1.73 21.28 -9.76
C GLU A 390 -2.82 20.96 -10.80
N PHE A 391 -4.06 20.80 -10.35
CA PHE A 391 -5.18 20.64 -11.28
C PHE A 391 -5.47 21.97 -11.97
N THR A 392 -5.98 21.89 -13.20
CA THR A 392 -6.67 23.01 -13.81
C THR A 392 -7.97 23.31 -13.05
N GLU A 393 -8.47 24.53 -13.14
CA GLU A 393 -9.74 24.90 -12.50
C GLU A 393 -10.91 23.96 -12.89
N PRO A 394 -11.10 23.60 -14.18
CA PRO A 394 -12.15 22.66 -14.56
C PRO A 394 -12.01 21.28 -13.92
N GLU A 395 -10.78 20.73 -13.85
CA GLU A 395 -10.51 19.44 -13.22
C GLU A 395 -10.84 19.48 -11.72
N ALA A 396 -10.38 20.51 -11.01
CA ALA A 396 -10.62 20.68 -9.59
C ALA A 396 -12.12 20.85 -9.28
N VAL A 397 -12.82 21.70 -10.03
CA VAL A 397 -14.27 21.92 -9.89
C VAL A 397 -15.04 20.62 -10.15
N LYS A 398 -14.67 19.88 -11.20
CA LYS A 398 -15.29 18.60 -11.54
C LYS A 398 -15.10 17.57 -10.42
N LEU A 399 -13.88 17.46 -9.86
CA LEU A 399 -13.58 16.60 -8.70
C LEU A 399 -14.46 16.96 -7.50
N ILE A 400 -14.47 18.23 -7.11
CA ILE A 400 -15.23 18.72 -5.94
C ILE A 400 -16.71 18.41 -6.10
N LYS A 401 -17.29 18.69 -7.28
CA LYS A 401 -18.70 18.39 -7.57
C LYS A 401 -18.99 16.90 -7.47
N GLN A 402 -18.23 16.06 -8.16
CA GLN A 402 -18.47 14.61 -8.16
C GLN A 402 -18.43 14.02 -6.75
N GLN A 403 -17.42 14.40 -5.97
CA GLN A 403 -17.25 13.92 -4.61
C GLN A 403 -18.34 14.44 -3.65
N LEU A 404 -18.73 15.72 -3.73
CA LEU A 404 -19.79 16.28 -2.88
C LEU A 404 -21.20 15.82 -3.31
N LYS A 405 -21.39 15.39 -4.56
CA LYS A 405 -22.67 14.84 -5.05
C LYS A 405 -23.10 13.57 -4.32
N THR A 406 -22.12 12.82 -3.79
CA THR A 406 -22.37 11.60 -3.01
C THR A 406 -23.11 11.86 -1.71
N ILE A 407 -23.22 13.12 -1.29
CA ILE A 407 -23.89 13.53 -0.07
C ILE A 407 -25.35 13.89 -0.37
N ASN A 408 -26.29 13.16 0.26
CA ASN A 408 -27.72 13.39 0.08
C ASN A 408 -28.13 14.82 0.49
N GLY A 409 -28.87 15.49 -0.40
CA GLY A 409 -29.37 16.85 -0.21
C GLY A 409 -28.29 17.93 -0.18
N PHE A 410 -27.08 17.67 -0.70
CA PHE A 410 -26.01 18.67 -0.71
C PHE A 410 -26.27 19.75 -1.76
N ILE A 411 -26.46 20.99 -1.31
CA ILE A 411 -26.67 22.13 -2.20
C ILE A 411 -25.31 22.56 -2.76
N MET A 412 -25.16 22.46 -4.08
CA MET A 412 -23.98 22.92 -4.80
C MET A 412 -24.18 24.34 -5.29
N ILE A 413 -23.33 25.25 -4.80
CA ILE A 413 -23.27 26.64 -5.27
C ILE A 413 -21.97 26.79 -6.06
N GLU A 414 -22.10 27.05 -7.36
CA GLU A 414 -20.97 27.10 -8.31
C GLU A 414 -19.86 28.03 -7.83
N LYS A 415 -20.24 29.24 -7.42
CA LYS A 415 -19.33 30.28 -6.93
C LYS A 415 -18.50 29.80 -5.73
N ASP A 416 -19.10 29.04 -4.81
CA ASP A 416 -18.41 28.56 -3.61
C ASP A 416 -17.46 27.40 -3.94
N ILE A 417 -17.83 26.54 -4.90
CA ILE A 417 -16.98 25.44 -5.37
C ILE A 417 -15.72 25.98 -6.07
N ILE A 418 -15.88 26.96 -6.96
CA ILE A 418 -14.75 27.62 -7.62
C ILE A 418 -13.88 28.32 -6.56
N ALA A 419 -14.48 29.02 -5.61
CA ALA A 419 -13.75 29.66 -4.51
C ALA A 419 -12.97 28.65 -3.65
N LEU A 420 -13.53 27.47 -3.39
CA LEU A 420 -12.86 26.39 -2.68
C LEU A 420 -11.61 25.92 -3.43
N GLY A 421 -11.75 25.60 -4.71
CA GLY A 421 -10.61 25.19 -5.54
C GLY A 421 -9.49 26.25 -5.53
N LYS A 422 -9.86 27.52 -5.74
CA LYS A 422 -8.92 28.65 -5.78
C LYS A 422 -8.19 28.85 -4.46
N VAL A 423 -8.92 28.80 -3.33
CA VAL A 423 -8.33 28.94 -1.98
C VAL A 423 -7.34 27.82 -1.68
N LEU A 424 -7.61 26.62 -2.19
CA LEU A 424 -6.76 25.44 -2.04
C LEU A 424 -5.69 25.32 -3.14
N GLN A 425 -5.56 26.35 -3.98
CA GLN A 425 -4.60 26.44 -5.10
C GLN A 425 -4.68 25.25 -6.06
N TYR A 426 -5.87 24.65 -6.17
CA TYR A 426 -6.12 23.48 -7.01
C TYR A 426 -5.21 22.27 -6.72
N TYR A 427 -4.63 22.17 -5.53
CA TYR A 427 -3.81 21.03 -5.13
C TYR A 427 -4.69 19.79 -4.86
N PRO A 428 -4.42 18.63 -5.47
CA PRO A 428 -5.27 17.45 -5.34
C PRO A 428 -5.47 16.96 -3.90
N LEU A 429 -4.38 16.85 -3.12
CA LEU A 429 -4.46 16.38 -1.73
C LEU A 429 -5.28 17.33 -0.85
N THR A 430 -5.05 18.64 -0.96
CA THR A 430 -5.75 19.64 -0.15
C THR A 430 -7.24 19.68 -0.48
N ILE A 431 -7.60 19.54 -1.76
CA ILE A 431 -9.00 19.40 -2.19
C ILE A 431 -9.65 18.17 -1.56
N HIS A 432 -9.01 17.00 -1.62
CA HIS A 432 -9.55 15.77 -1.02
C HIS A 432 -9.73 15.92 0.50
N GLN A 433 -8.77 16.53 1.19
CA GLN A 433 -8.85 16.78 2.63
C GLN A 433 -10.02 17.72 2.97
N ALA A 434 -10.19 18.81 2.22
CA ALA A 434 -11.30 19.73 2.42
C ALA A 434 -12.66 19.05 2.18
N ILE A 435 -12.77 18.22 1.15
CA ILE A 435 -14.00 17.47 0.86
C ILE A 435 -14.28 16.44 1.96
N SER A 436 -13.27 15.71 2.44
CA SER A 436 -13.41 14.82 3.59
C SER A 436 -13.97 15.57 4.79
N PHE A 437 -13.37 16.71 5.13
CA PHE A 437 -13.81 17.55 6.24
C PHE A 437 -15.29 17.93 6.13
N ILE A 438 -15.71 18.38 4.94
CA ILE A 438 -17.11 18.75 4.67
C ILE A 438 -18.03 17.54 4.85
N LYS A 439 -17.65 16.36 4.34
CA LYS A 439 -18.42 15.12 4.49
C LYS A 439 -18.60 14.74 5.95
N ASN A 440 -17.51 14.70 6.70
CA ASN A 440 -17.54 14.25 8.09
C ASN A 440 -18.30 15.23 8.99
N LYS A 441 -18.16 16.55 8.79
CA LYS A 441 -18.96 17.53 9.54
C LYS A 441 -20.45 17.40 9.29
N ARG A 442 -20.86 17.07 8.08
CA ARG A 442 -22.28 16.91 7.76
C ARG A 442 -22.90 15.63 8.31
N ASN A 443 -22.08 14.60 8.52
CA ASN A 443 -22.50 13.35 9.16
C ASN A 443 -22.68 13.50 10.69
N MET A 444 -22.22 14.60 11.29
CA MET A 444 -22.43 14.87 12.72
C MET A 444 -23.88 15.34 13.00
N ALA A 445 -24.44 14.89 14.12
CA ALA A 445 -25.78 15.28 14.56
C ALA A 445 -25.89 16.81 14.70
N GLY A 446 -26.94 17.41 14.12
CA GLY A 446 -27.19 18.86 14.16
C GLY A 446 -26.40 19.69 13.12
N SER A 447 -25.56 19.06 12.30
CA SER A 447 -24.71 19.74 11.30
C SER A 447 -25.10 19.44 9.85
N GLN A 448 -26.35 19.00 9.60
CA GLN A 448 -26.82 18.61 8.26
C GLN A 448 -26.77 19.77 7.23
N THR A 449 -26.70 21.02 7.70
CA THR A 449 -26.59 22.23 6.88
C THR A 449 -25.13 22.66 6.62
N PHE A 450 -24.13 21.85 6.97
CA PHE A 450 -22.73 22.17 6.69
C PHE A 450 -22.46 22.12 5.18
N ASN A 451 -21.79 23.16 4.65
CA ASN A 451 -21.57 23.35 3.21
C ASN A 451 -20.20 24.01 2.92
N VAL A 452 -19.89 24.18 1.64
CA VAL A 452 -18.62 24.76 1.18
C VAL A 452 -18.40 26.18 1.72
N LYS A 453 -19.45 27.01 1.76
CA LYS A 453 -19.36 28.38 2.29
C LYS A 453 -18.91 28.42 3.75
N LYS A 454 -19.52 27.59 4.61
CA LYS A 454 -19.12 27.46 6.03
C LYS A 454 -17.68 26.99 6.18
N TYR A 455 -17.23 26.04 5.35
CA TYR A 455 -15.83 25.62 5.33
C TYR A 455 -14.90 26.79 4.97
N LEU A 456 -15.23 27.56 3.92
CA LEU A 456 -14.45 28.72 3.49
C LEU A 456 -14.38 29.80 4.57
N GLU A 457 -15.45 30.03 5.32
CA GLU A 457 -15.48 30.96 6.46
C GLU A 457 -14.51 30.50 7.57
N ILE A 458 -14.57 29.22 7.97
CA ILE A 458 -13.65 28.65 8.96
C ILE A 458 -12.19 28.75 8.48
N PHE A 459 -11.94 28.37 7.22
CA PHE A 459 -10.61 28.42 6.62
C PHE A 459 -10.06 29.84 6.59
N ARG A 460 -10.85 30.84 6.18
CA ARG A 460 -10.45 32.25 6.15
C ARG A 460 -10.17 32.79 7.55
N ASN A 461 -11.03 32.49 8.52
CA ASN A 461 -10.84 32.94 9.90
C ASN A 461 -9.51 32.41 10.46
N LYS A 462 -9.23 31.12 10.28
CA LYS A 462 -7.96 30.51 10.72
C LYS A 462 -6.75 31.02 9.95
N LYS A 463 -6.85 31.15 8.62
CA LYS A 463 -5.78 31.75 7.79
C LYS A 463 -5.48 33.18 8.23
N ASN A 464 -6.50 33.99 8.51
CA ASN A 464 -6.33 35.37 8.98
C ASN A 464 -5.70 35.42 10.37
N GLN A 465 -6.09 34.52 11.28
CA GLN A 465 -5.43 34.38 12.59
C GLN A 465 -3.93 34.07 12.42
N ILE A 466 -3.58 33.13 11.53
CA ILE A 466 -2.18 32.77 11.26
C ILE A 466 -1.42 33.91 10.57
N LEU A 467 -2.00 34.58 9.57
CA LEU A 467 -1.37 35.72 8.90
C LEU A 467 -1.16 36.89 9.85
N GLN A 468 -2.10 37.12 10.77
CA GLN A 468 -1.90 38.06 11.86
C GLN A 468 -0.71 37.63 12.72
N MET A 469 -0.57 36.34 13.08
CA MET A 469 0.62 35.83 13.81
C MET A 469 1.92 36.03 13.04
N VAL A 470 1.95 35.79 11.73
CA VAL A 470 3.15 36.01 10.90
C VAL A 470 3.50 37.49 10.85
N ALA A 471 2.51 38.38 10.71
CA ALA A 471 2.72 39.83 10.78
C ALA A 471 3.19 40.28 12.17
N LEU A 472 2.68 39.66 13.24
CA LEU A 472 3.10 39.87 14.63
C LEU A 472 4.60 39.53 14.81
N ILE A 473 5.08 38.43 14.22
CA ILE A 473 6.49 38.01 14.29
C ILE A 473 7.40 38.90 13.44
N ASN A 474 6.94 39.33 12.25
CA ASN A 474 7.71 40.22 11.37
C ASN A 474 7.98 41.60 11.97
N ASN A 475 6.99 42.19 12.64
CA ASN A 475 7.14 43.50 13.28
C ASN A 475 8.17 43.46 14.43
N VAL A 476 8.26 42.33 15.12
CA VAL A 476 9.26 42.10 16.17
C VAL A 476 10.65 42.01 15.56
N SER A 477 10.83 41.21 14.50
CA SER A 477 12.10 41.09 13.77
C SER A 477 12.62 42.43 13.25
N LEU A 478 11.72 43.29 12.76
CA LEU A 478 12.05 44.65 12.28
C LEU A 478 12.39 45.61 13.42
N SER A 479 11.75 45.48 14.59
CA SER A 479 12.07 46.29 15.77
C SER A 479 13.43 45.91 16.40
N SER A 480 13.85 44.64 16.32
CA SER A 480 15.14 44.15 16.82
C SER A 480 16.34 44.43 15.90
N GLN A 481 16.11 44.83 14.65
CA GLN A 481 17.18 45.30 13.75
C GLN A 481 17.90 46.55 14.27
N LYS A 482 17.33 47.23 15.29
CA LYS A 482 17.96 48.37 15.95
C LYS A 482 18.93 48.00 17.07
N THR A 483 19.07 46.74 17.51
CA THR A 483 19.84 46.45 18.75
C THR A 483 20.74 45.20 18.84
N ASN A 484 20.71 44.16 18.00
CA ASN A 484 21.78 43.12 18.03
C ASN A 484 21.79 42.14 16.84
N TYR A 485 22.97 41.79 16.30
CA TYR A 485 23.12 40.98 15.09
C TYR A 485 22.94 39.45 15.29
N SER A 486 23.21 38.90 16.48
CA SER A 486 23.06 37.45 16.73
C SER A 486 21.60 37.00 16.80
N ALA A 487 20.72 37.84 17.33
CA ALA A 487 19.29 37.58 17.42
C ALA A 487 18.62 37.50 16.03
N VAL A 488 19.12 38.28 15.06
CA VAL A 488 18.58 38.34 13.69
C VAL A 488 18.68 37.00 12.95
N HIS A 489 19.70 36.19 13.23
CA HIS A 489 19.90 34.88 12.59
C HIS A 489 18.94 33.82 13.17
N GLU A 490 18.76 33.82 14.49
CA GLU A 490 17.83 32.94 15.21
C GLU A 490 16.37 33.21 14.82
N TYR A 491 15.98 34.48 14.66
CA TYR A 491 14.64 34.85 14.20
C TYR A 491 14.38 34.53 12.71
N LYS A 492 15.42 34.48 11.85
CA LYS A 492 15.30 34.05 10.45
C LYS A 492 15.02 32.55 10.31
N GLU A 493 15.63 31.71 11.13
CA GLU A 493 15.32 30.27 11.16
C GLU A 493 13.89 30.03 11.68
N LEU A 494 13.50 30.73 12.74
CA LEU A 494 12.14 30.69 13.29
C LEU A 494 11.09 31.16 12.26
N PHE A 495 11.41 32.20 11.48
CA PHE A 495 10.59 32.67 10.36
C PHE A 495 10.45 31.62 9.26
N THR A 496 11.54 30.93 8.91
CA THR A 496 11.55 29.87 7.89
C THR A 496 10.72 28.67 8.36
N ILE A 497 10.90 28.23 9.61
CA ILE A 497 10.12 27.13 10.22
C ILE A 497 8.63 27.47 10.30
N ILE A 498 8.27 28.71 10.66
CA ILE A 498 6.87 29.13 10.76
C ILE A 498 6.24 29.34 9.39
N GLN A 499 6.97 29.84 8.38
CA GLN A 499 6.45 29.91 7.01
C GLN A 499 6.27 28.52 6.40
N GLU A 500 7.23 27.61 6.60
CA GLU A 500 7.11 26.21 6.18
C GLU A 500 5.94 25.52 6.89
N LYS A 501 5.75 25.73 8.19
CA LYS A 501 4.61 25.19 8.93
C LYS A 501 3.28 25.85 8.58
N ALA A 502 3.25 27.16 8.32
CA ALA A 502 2.05 27.84 7.82
C ALA A 502 1.65 27.34 6.42
N PHE A 503 2.63 26.99 5.58
CA PHE A 503 2.42 26.32 4.30
C PHE A 503 1.93 24.87 4.50
N GLN A 504 2.51 24.11 5.42
CA GLN A 504 1.99 22.78 5.83
C GLN A 504 0.60 22.87 6.50
N ILE A 505 0.22 24.01 7.10
CA ILE A 505 -1.13 24.23 7.64
C ILE A 505 -2.17 24.44 6.53
N THR A 506 -1.75 24.80 5.31
CA THR A 506 -2.65 24.80 4.14
C THR A 506 -2.97 23.39 3.61
N THR A 507 -2.36 22.34 4.18
CA THR A 507 -2.57 20.92 3.84
C THR A 507 -3.17 20.08 4.98
N LEU A 508 -3.88 20.72 5.92
CA LEU A 508 -4.44 20.04 7.10
C LEU A 508 -5.66 19.17 6.81
N ASN A 509 -5.70 18.02 7.49
CA ASN A 509 -6.85 17.12 7.63
C ASN A 509 -7.64 17.44 8.93
N GLU A 510 -8.78 16.75 9.11
CA GLU A 510 -9.80 16.99 10.14
C GLU A 510 -9.29 17.14 11.58
N ASN A 511 -8.37 16.28 12.01
CA ASN A 511 -7.93 16.27 13.41
C ASN A 511 -7.10 17.52 13.76
N ASN A 512 -6.31 18.01 12.81
CA ASN A 512 -5.37 19.09 13.06
C ASN A 512 -6.02 20.48 13.03
N LEU A 513 -7.16 20.63 12.34
CA LEU A 513 -7.87 21.90 12.30
C LEU A 513 -8.53 22.18 13.66
N GLU A 514 -9.19 21.21 14.29
CA GLU A 514 -9.87 21.42 15.58
C GLU A 514 -8.91 21.37 16.79
N SER A 515 -7.80 20.64 16.69
CA SER A 515 -6.79 20.57 17.75
C SER A 515 -5.76 21.71 17.73
N LEU A 516 -5.81 22.61 16.75
CA LEU A 516 -4.85 23.71 16.64
C LEU A 516 -5.15 24.78 17.68
N LYS A 517 -4.50 24.70 18.84
CA LYS A 517 -4.49 25.81 19.81
C LYS A 517 -3.48 26.87 19.36
N ILE A 518 -3.94 28.09 19.16
CA ILE A 518 -3.09 29.23 18.82
C ILE A 518 -2.04 29.45 19.91
N SER A 519 -2.38 29.18 21.18
CA SER A 519 -1.45 29.21 22.30
C SER A 519 -0.25 28.27 22.12
N ASP A 520 -0.47 27.09 21.56
CA ASP A 520 0.55 26.03 21.45
C ASP A 520 1.54 26.33 20.32
N ILE A 521 1.09 26.96 19.24
CA ILE A 521 1.98 27.43 18.16
C ILE A 521 2.89 28.52 18.70
N PHE A 522 2.35 29.45 19.50
CA PHE A 522 3.13 30.55 20.05
C PHE A 522 4.17 30.05 21.09
N MET A 523 3.80 29.11 21.97
CA MET A 523 4.67 28.59 23.04
C MET A 523 5.67 27.52 22.57
N ASN A 524 5.33 26.70 21.58
CA ASN A 524 6.26 25.69 21.06
C ASN A 524 7.32 26.30 20.14
N GLN A 525 7.21 27.59 19.80
CA GLN A 525 8.09 28.26 18.85
C GLN A 525 8.87 29.42 19.48
N LEU A 526 8.34 30.08 20.51
CA LEU A 526 9.07 31.12 21.24
C LEU A 526 9.69 30.57 22.52
N THR A 527 10.98 30.85 22.73
CA THR A 527 11.59 30.66 24.04
C THR A 527 11.04 31.68 25.04
N LEU A 528 11.13 31.38 26.33
CA LEU A 528 10.72 32.29 27.40
C LEU A 528 11.40 33.67 27.29
N ALA A 529 12.69 33.69 26.91
CA ALA A 529 13.43 34.93 26.72
C ALA A 529 12.85 35.77 25.56
N GLN A 530 12.49 35.11 24.45
CA GLN A 530 11.88 35.78 23.29
C GLN A 530 10.51 36.35 23.66
N PHE A 531 9.67 35.61 24.39
CA PHE A 531 8.37 36.13 24.85
C PHE A 531 8.52 37.39 25.70
N PHE A 532 9.41 37.39 26.69
CA PHE A 532 9.57 38.56 27.55
C PHE A 532 10.31 39.72 26.87
N SER A 533 11.07 39.48 25.81
CA SER A 533 11.54 40.56 24.94
C SER A 533 10.35 41.30 24.30
N LEU A 534 9.30 40.59 23.86
CA LEU A 534 8.09 41.22 23.26
C LEU A 534 7.35 42.12 24.25
N VAL A 535 7.27 41.66 25.49
CA VAL A 535 6.66 42.36 26.63
C VAL A 535 7.37 43.70 26.87
N GLU A 536 8.66 43.80 26.53
CA GLU A 536 9.50 44.97 26.73
C GLU A 536 9.56 45.90 25.52
N THR A 537 9.37 45.38 24.30
CA THR A 537 9.52 46.14 23.04
C THR A 537 8.19 46.69 22.50
N ASN A 538 7.54 47.64 23.20
CA ASN A 538 6.35 48.42 22.79
C ASN A 538 5.24 47.66 22.00
N SER A 539 5.18 46.33 22.15
CA SER A 539 4.36 45.40 21.37
C SER A 539 3.13 45.00 22.19
N LYS A 540 2.53 46.01 22.81
CA LYS A 540 1.45 45.85 23.78
C LYS A 540 0.25 45.09 23.19
N THR A 541 -0.25 45.51 22.04
CA THR A 541 -1.39 44.84 21.37
C THR A 541 -1.13 43.36 21.04
N ILE A 542 0.14 42.97 20.89
CA ILE A 542 0.55 41.60 20.56
C ILE A 542 0.37 40.69 21.78
N VAL A 543 0.92 41.10 22.91
CA VAL A 543 0.88 40.32 24.16
C VAL A 543 -0.55 40.27 24.72
N GLU A 544 -1.35 41.33 24.56
CA GLU A 544 -2.78 41.34 24.89
C GLU A 544 -3.56 40.27 24.12
N LYS A 545 -3.44 40.26 22.78
CA LYS A 545 -4.11 39.27 21.94
C LYS A 545 -3.68 37.83 22.27
N TYR A 546 -2.41 37.62 22.60
CA TYR A 546 -1.95 36.30 23.03
C TYR A 546 -2.65 35.86 24.32
N ILE A 547 -2.65 36.73 25.34
CA ILE A 547 -3.31 36.47 26.63
C ILE A 547 -4.80 36.17 26.38
N ASP A 548 -5.48 36.97 25.56
CA ASP A 548 -6.89 36.79 25.20
C ASP A 548 -7.17 35.43 24.52
N ASN A 549 -6.37 35.06 23.52
CA ASN A 549 -6.53 33.76 22.84
C ASN A 549 -6.24 32.60 23.79
N TYR A 550 -5.20 32.73 24.64
CA TYR A 550 -4.87 31.70 25.62
C TYR A 550 -6.02 31.48 26.61
N PHE A 551 -6.63 32.56 27.11
CA PHE A 551 -7.81 32.51 27.98
C PHE A 551 -9.02 31.84 27.31
N ALA A 552 -9.22 32.07 26.01
CA ALA A 552 -10.33 31.47 25.27
C ALA A 552 -10.12 29.97 24.95
N GLU A 553 -8.87 29.51 24.83
CA GLU A 553 -8.52 28.16 24.36
C GLU A 553 -8.25 27.14 25.48
N ASN A 554 -8.06 27.58 26.72
CA ASN A 554 -7.63 26.71 27.82
C ASN A 554 -8.40 26.99 29.11
N ASP A 555 -9.11 25.98 29.63
CA ASP A 555 -9.66 25.98 31.00
C ASP A 555 -8.57 25.75 32.08
N SER A 556 -7.36 25.35 31.68
CA SER A 556 -6.29 25.00 32.62
C SER A 556 -5.54 26.25 33.12
N GLU A 557 -5.81 26.63 34.37
CA GLU A 557 -5.23 27.80 35.03
C GLU A 557 -3.68 27.78 35.10
N HIS A 558 -3.04 26.60 35.13
CA HIS A 558 -1.65 26.45 35.58
C HIS A 558 -0.57 27.27 34.83
N LYS A 559 -0.67 27.44 33.50
CA LYS A 559 0.33 28.17 32.69
C LYS A 559 0.08 29.69 32.66
N LEU A 560 -1.19 30.11 32.60
CA LEU A 560 -1.57 31.51 32.84
C LEU A 560 -1.08 31.95 34.23
N ASN A 561 -1.17 31.05 35.20
CA ASN A 561 -0.77 31.34 36.55
C ASN A 561 0.72 31.66 36.70
N TRP A 562 1.54 30.94 35.95
CA TRP A 562 2.96 31.22 35.86
C TRP A 562 3.24 32.60 35.25
N PHE A 563 2.56 32.98 34.15
CA PHE A 563 2.75 34.29 33.51
C PHE A 563 2.40 35.45 34.44
N PHE A 564 1.31 35.35 35.19
CA PHE A 564 0.92 36.37 36.17
C PHE A 564 2.01 36.60 37.22
N VAL A 565 2.48 35.52 37.84
CA VAL A 565 3.56 35.56 38.83
C VAL A 565 4.83 36.15 38.21
N GLU A 566 5.13 35.78 36.97
CA GLU A 566 6.34 36.22 36.28
C GLU A 566 6.29 37.70 35.87
N PHE A 567 5.13 38.22 35.44
CA PHE A 567 4.93 39.66 35.22
C PHE A 567 5.09 40.45 36.52
N ALA A 568 4.58 39.92 37.62
CA ALA A 568 4.73 40.50 38.95
C ALA A 568 6.22 40.51 39.39
N LYS A 569 6.94 39.40 39.18
CA LYS A 569 8.39 39.27 39.43
C LYS A 569 9.28 40.16 38.57
N ARG A 570 8.77 40.61 37.41
CA ARG A 570 9.45 41.58 36.53
C ARG A 570 8.97 43.02 36.74
N GLY A 571 8.07 43.27 37.69
CA GLY A 571 7.57 44.62 37.99
C GLY A 571 6.69 45.22 36.89
N LYS A 572 6.13 44.40 36.00
CA LYS A 572 5.38 44.89 34.83
C LYS A 572 3.91 45.16 35.18
N LEU A 573 3.66 46.29 35.83
CA LEU A 573 2.32 46.68 36.33
C LEU A 573 1.22 46.59 35.29
N TYR A 574 1.47 47.02 34.05
CA TYR A 574 0.46 46.97 32.99
C TYR A 574 -0.10 45.55 32.78
N TRP A 575 0.79 44.56 32.68
CA TRP A 575 0.42 43.17 32.40
C TRP A 575 -0.27 42.52 33.59
N VAL A 576 0.17 42.84 34.81
CA VAL A 576 -0.51 42.40 36.03
C VAL A 576 -1.95 42.92 36.08
N LYS A 577 -2.18 44.20 35.73
CA LYS A 577 -3.53 44.78 35.64
C LYS A 577 -4.39 44.08 34.60
N TYR A 578 -3.83 43.94 33.39
CA TYR A 578 -4.53 43.35 32.26
C TYR A 578 -4.97 41.91 32.54
N MET A 579 -4.14 41.09 33.20
CA MET A 579 -4.52 39.71 33.55
C MET A 579 -5.64 39.66 34.60
N ILE A 580 -5.64 40.54 35.60
CA ILE A 580 -6.75 40.59 36.58
C ILE A 580 -8.05 41.06 35.91
N GLU A 581 -8.00 42.02 34.98
CA GLU A 581 -9.17 42.45 34.20
C GLU A 581 -9.77 41.29 33.37
N LYS A 582 -8.97 40.28 33.03
CA LYS A 582 -9.41 39.06 32.33
C LYS A 582 -9.93 37.96 33.24
N GLY A 583 -10.06 38.23 34.54
CA GLY A 583 -10.65 37.31 35.52
C GLY A 583 -9.65 36.43 36.26
N TYR A 584 -8.35 36.73 36.17
CA TYR A 584 -7.31 35.98 36.87
C TYR A 584 -7.38 36.15 38.40
N ASP A 585 -7.21 35.07 39.16
CA ASP A 585 -7.21 35.11 40.62
C ASP A 585 -5.94 35.78 41.19
N VAL A 586 -6.14 37.00 41.73
CA VAL A 586 -5.10 37.79 42.40
C VAL A 586 -4.37 37.03 43.53
N ASN A 587 -5.02 36.03 44.12
CA ASN A 587 -4.53 35.23 45.24
C ASN A 587 -3.99 33.86 44.86
N PHE A 588 -3.80 33.60 43.56
CA PHE A 588 -3.20 32.36 43.09
C PHE A 588 -1.90 32.01 43.84
N VAL A 589 -1.75 30.74 44.20
CA VAL A 589 -0.57 30.18 44.85
C VAL A 589 0.12 29.17 43.94
N ASP A 590 1.43 29.33 43.77
CA ASP A 590 2.23 28.35 43.03
C ASP A 590 2.39 27.02 43.78
N GLU A 591 3.11 26.07 43.19
CA GLU A 591 3.41 24.76 43.79
C GLU A 591 4.11 24.86 45.16
N ASN A 592 4.74 25.98 45.49
CA ASN A 592 5.39 26.23 46.78
C ASN A 592 4.47 26.95 47.78
N GLY A 593 3.21 27.20 47.41
CA GLY A 593 2.26 28.00 48.18
C GLY A 593 2.54 29.50 48.10
N ASN A 594 3.40 29.96 47.19
CA ASN A 594 3.75 31.37 47.07
C ASN A 594 2.77 32.09 46.15
N THR A 595 2.18 33.17 46.65
CA THR A 595 1.49 34.18 45.83
C THR A 595 2.47 35.10 45.11
N ALA A 596 1.99 35.89 44.15
CA ALA A 596 2.79 36.94 43.50
C ALA A 596 3.48 37.89 44.51
N LEU A 597 2.82 38.19 45.64
CA LEU A 597 3.40 39.02 46.71
C LEU A 597 4.59 38.33 47.40
N HIS A 598 4.57 37.01 47.61
CA HIS A 598 5.72 36.30 48.17
C HIS A 598 6.94 36.42 47.26
N HIS A 599 6.75 36.25 45.96
CA HIS A 599 7.82 36.38 44.97
C HIS A 599 8.42 37.78 44.94
N ILE A 600 7.57 38.81 44.94
CA ILE A 600 8.03 40.21 45.02
C ILE A 600 8.79 40.46 46.33
N ALA A 601 8.31 39.93 47.47
CA ALA A 601 8.98 40.06 48.76
C ALA A 601 10.40 39.45 48.76
N TYR A 602 10.58 38.27 48.14
CA TYR A 602 11.89 37.64 47.97
C TYR A 602 12.82 38.47 47.09
N ILE A 603 12.33 39.04 46.00
CA ILE A 603 13.14 39.90 45.12
C ILE A 603 13.58 41.16 45.88
N ILE A 604 12.65 41.81 46.58
CA ILE A 604 12.94 43.00 47.38
C ILE A 604 13.95 42.69 48.48
N LYS A 605 13.88 41.51 49.12
CA LYS A 605 14.86 41.04 50.11
C LYS A 605 16.28 40.98 49.53
N GLN A 606 16.43 40.62 48.25
CA GLN A 606 17.73 40.41 47.62
C GLN A 606 18.42 41.68 47.11
N CYS A 607 17.74 42.84 47.02
CA CYS A 607 18.41 44.06 46.55
C CYS A 607 19.41 44.59 47.61
N ARG A 608 20.70 44.67 47.24
CA ARG A 608 21.86 44.91 48.14
C ARG A 608 22.24 46.37 48.43
N SER A 609 21.56 47.38 47.85
CA SER A 609 22.00 48.79 47.95
C SER A 609 21.35 49.54 49.13
N THR A 610 22.10 50.41 49.80
CA THR A 610 21.62 51.32 50.87
C THR A 610 20.74 52.49 50.34
N ASP A 611 20.63 52.67 49.02
CA ASP A 611 19.78 53.66 48.34
C ASP A 611 18.56 53.02 47.64
N ILE A 612 17.93 52.08 48.32
CA ILE A 612 16.85 51.21 47.83
C ILE A 612 15.65 51.94 47.21
N PHE A 613 15.34 53.14 47.70
CA PHE A 613 14.16 53.89 47.26
C PHE A 613 14.37 54.70 45.98
N LEU A 614 15.58 54.64 45.38
CA LEU A 614 15.95 55.40 44.20
C LEU A 614 16.09 54.54 42.93
N SER A 615 16.02 53.19 43.01
CA SER A 615 16.11 52.36 41.80
C SER A 615 14.75 52.22 41.10
N SER A 616 14.77 52.36 39.77
CA SER A 616 13.57 52.17 38.91
C SER A 616 12.92 50.81 39.11
N ASP A 617 13.73 49.77 39.35
CA ASP A 617 13.24 48.40 39.54
C ASP A 617 12.48 48.25 40.85
N PHE A 618 12.99 48.84 41.95
CA PHE A 618 12.27 48.84 43.23
C PHE A 618 10.93 49.57 43.12
N TYR A 619 10.90 50.69 42.40
CA TYR A 619 9.67 51.44 42.16
C TYR A 619 8.62 50.59 41.44
N ASN A 620 9.02 49.85 40.40
CA ASN A 620 8.13 48.95 39.66
C ASN A 620 7.53 47.86 40.56
N PHE A 621 8.33 47.22 41.42
CA PHE A 621 7.83 46.22 42.38
C PHE A 621 6.91 46.83 43.44
N ALA A 622 7.22 48.03 43.94
CA ALA A 622 6.40 48.75 44.90
C ALA A 622 5.02 49.10 44.32
N HIS A 623 4.98 49.56 43.07
CA HIS A 623 3.73 49.87 42.36
C HIS A 623 2.88 48.63 42.11
N VAL A 624 3.49 47.52 41.66
CA VAL A 624 2.78 46.24 41.51
C VAL A 624 2.21 45.78 42.84
N SER A 625 3.00 45.81 43.92
CA SER A 625 2.59 45.35 45.24
C SER A 625 1.46 46.19 45.84
N SER A 626 1.56 47.52 45.72
CA SER A 626 0.51 48.45 46.17
C SER A 626 -0.79 48.25 45.39
N TRP A 627 -0.67 48.09 44.06
CA TRP A 627 -1.84 47.85 43.24
C TRP A 627 -2.51 46.49 43.53
N LEU A 628 -1.73 45.42 43.70
CA LEU A 628 -2.24 44.10 44.11
C LEU A 628 -2.97 44.17 45.46
N LYS A 629 -2.39 44.85 46.46
CA LYS A 629 -3.02 45.08 47.78
C LYS A 629 -4.37 45.79 47.63
N LYS A 630 -4.44 46.84 46.80
CA LYS A 630 -5.69 47.58 46.53
C LYS A 630 -6.76 46.72 45.85
N ASN A 631 -6.36 45.68 45.12
CA ASN A 631 -7.25 44.80 44.37
C ASN A 631 -7.40 43.40 45.02
N GLY A 632 -7.38 43.35 46.35
CA GLY A 632 -7.79 42.15 47.09
C GLY A 632 -6.71 41.07 47.24
N ALA A 633 -5.44 41.39 46.98
CA ALA A 633 -4.34 40.46 47.27
C ALA A 633 -4.20 40.23 48.79
N ASN A 634 -4.31 38.98 49.20
CA ASN A 634 -4.25 38.51 50.56
C ASN A 634 -2.79 38.29 50.98
N TYR A 635 -2.31 39.21 51.80
CA TYR A 635 -0.97 39.19 52.39
C TYR A 635 -0.86 38.29 53.63
N ASN A 636 -1.92 37.57 54.02
CA ASN A 636 -1.91 36.63 55.13
C ASN A 636 -1.82 35.17 54.67
N ILE A 637 -1.79 34.90 53.36
CA ILE A 637 -1.58 33.54 52.83
C ILE A 637 -0.18 33.09 53.22
N LYS A 638 -0.07 31.93 53.86
CA LYS A 638 1.22 31.32 54.21
C LYS A 638 1.65 30.36 53.09
N ASN A 639 2.89 30.48 52.65
CA ASN A 639 3.49 29.49 51.77
C ASN A 639 3.79 28.17 52.50
N LYS A 640 4.29 27.16 51.78
CA LYS A 640 4.65 25.85 52.38
C LYS A 640 5.73 25.92 53.46
N LYS A 641 6.48 27.03 53.56
CA LYS A 641 7.45 27.27 54.64
C LYS A 641 6.83 27.98 55.85
N GLY A 642 5.52 28.22 55.83
CA GLY A 642 4.78 28.88 56.91
C GLY A 642 4.91 30.40 56.93
N HIS A 643 5.59 31.00 55.94
CA HIS A 643 5.79 32.45 55.87
C HIS A 643 4.71 33.10 55.02
N THR A 644 4.16 34.23 55.48
CA THR A 644 3.40 35.16 54.67
C THR A 644 4.33 36.02 53.80
N PRO A 645 3.83 36.77 52.79
CA PRO A 645 4.64 37.75 52.06
C PRO A 645 5.32 38.76 52.98
N LEU A 646 4.65 39.16 54.07
CA LEU A 646 5.15 40.13 55.03
C LEU A 646 6.29 39.58 55.88
N ASP A 647 6.27 38.28 56.19
CA ASP A 647 7.31 37.63 57.00
C ASP A 647 8.63 37.47 56.22
N ILE A 648 8.60 37.55 54.89
CA ILE A 648 9.78 37.32 54.05
C ILE A 648 10.81 38.46 54.18
N SER A 649 10.35 39.71 54.33
CA SER A 649 11.19 40.90 54.24
C SER A 649 10.57 42.13 54.93
N ASP A 650 11.23 42.64 55.98
CA ASP A 650 10.84 43.89 56.64
C ASP A 650 10.83 45.07 55.66
N LYS A 651 11.76 45.06 54.69
CA LYS A 651 11.84 46.04 53.61
C LYS A 651 10.59 46.00 52.71
N PHE A 652 10.06 44.82 52.44
CA PHE A 652 8.80 44.68 51.71
C PHE A 652 7.61 45.16 52.54
N ARG A 653 7.59 44.87 53.84
CA ARG A 653 6.58 45.36 54.78
C ARG A 653 6.54 46.89 54.81
N LEU A 654 7.70 47.55 54.88
CA LEU A 654 7.83 49.01 54.81
C LEU A 654 7.32 49.54 53.46
N THR A 655 7.65 48.89 52.35
CA THR A 655 7.19 49.29 51.00
C THR A 655 5.66 49.32 50.91
N LEU A 656 4.99 48.30 51.44
CA LEU A 656 3.53 48.21 51.45
C LEU A 656 2.87 49.25 52.37
N ILE A 657 3.56 49.75 53.39
CA ILE A 657 3.08 50.83 54.26
C ILE A 657 3.23 52.17 53.55
N THR A 658 4.45 52.49 53.09
CA THR A 658 4.80 53.78 52.45
C THR A 658 3.98 54.06 51.19
N PHE A 659 3.68 53.04 50.39
CA PHE A 659 2.89 53.20 49.15
C PHE A 659 1.38 53.01 49.35
N SER A 660 0.90 52.77 50.58
CA SER A 660 -0.54 52.63 50.88
C SER A 660 -1.20 53.89 51.46
N THR A 661 -0.41 54.82 52.01
CA THR A 661 -0.86 56.13 52.52
C THR A 661 -0.89 57.21 51.44
N ALA A 662 -0.42 56.89 50.24
CA ALA A 662 -0.27 57.81 49.11
C ALA A 662 -1.51 57.85 48.21
N SER A 663 -2.52 58.63 48.58
CA SER A 663 -3.64 58.95 47.68
C SER A 663 -3.23 60.06 46.70
N GLY A 664 -2.72 59.68 45.53
CA GLY A 664 -2.47 60.59 44.41
C GLY A 664 -1.02 60.60 43.94
N ASN A 665 -0.82 60.74 42.63
CA ASN A 665 0.46 60.72 41.91
C ASN A 665 1.64 61.30 42.72
N LEU A 666 2.42 60.44 43.37
CA LEU A 666 3.65 60.85 44.02
C LEU A 666 4.76 60.92 42.97
N THR A 667 5.28 62.13 42.79
CA THR A 667 6.56 62.37 42.10
C THR A 667 7.72 62.01 43.01
N PHE A 668 8.86 61.67 42.42
CA PHE A 668 10.11 61.24 43.09
C PHE A 668 10.49 62.01 44.39
N PRO A 669 10.26 63.33 44.52
CA PRO A 669 10.64 64.08 45.74
C PRO A 669 9.79 63.79 46.98
N SER A 670 8.49 63.48 46.85
CA SER A 670 7.58 63.36 48.00
C SER A 670 7.71 62.05 48.77
N ILE A 671 8.15 60.99 48.07
CA ILE A 671 8.45 59.68 48.66
C ILE A 671 9.75 59.76 49.49
N LYS A 672 10.78 60.47 48.99
CA LYS A 672 12.04 60.68 49.71
C LYS A 672 11.84 61.36 51.06
N ALA A 673 10.95 62.35 51.13
CA ALA A 673 10.62 63.05 52.38
C ALA A 673 9.91 62.14 53.40
N SER A 674 8.99 61.30 52.95
CA SER A 674 8.20 60.41 53.83
C SER A 674 9.02 59.24 54.40
N ILE A 675 10.04 58.80 53.66
CA ILE A 675 10.97 57.74 54.11
C ILE A 675 12.06 58.30 55.04
N GLN A 676 12.43 59.57 54.90
CA GLN A 676 13.37 60.19 55.84
C GLN A 676 12.71 60.54 57.19
N SER A 677 11.38 60.64 57.24
CA SER A 677 10.63 60.95 58.47
C SER A 677 10.13 59.73 59.24
N ALA A 678 10.10 58.55 58.60
CA ALA A 678 9.66 57.28 59.19
C ALA A 678 10.87 56.41 59.50
#